data_AF-A0A9D9HPZ2-F1
#
_entry.id   AF-A0A9D9HPZ2-F1
#
_cell.length_a   1.000
_cell.length_b   1.000
_cell.length_c   1.000
_cell.angle_alpha   90.00
_cell.angle_beta   90.00
_cell.angle_gamma   90.00
#
_symmetry.space_group_name_H-M   'P 1'
#
loop_
_entity.id
_entity.type
_entity.pdbx_description
1 polymer ?
#
loop_
_entity_poly.entity_id
_entity_poly.type
_entity_poly.pdbx_seq_one_letter_code
_entity_poly.pdbx_strand_id
1 'polypeptide(L)'
;MADNKNKKPKAIYSPGELEKVRENLGPMDRDEAIRMAEILGGEVGIEKTPEQVKNETLRHKGVSGVSLSEGGSGDSSKKRTIRSVEVKGDGLPVHIMAPSIPKVSYSDRVGMDALMAHSLYRIKTPSQLFFSRLNFWGEPSEKLNPVFIMEILPEYCSHIEKLVISAKRLLPRSINGEEPPLKQVSPISFEVLNLIKSWDLKTLSNELNMLQKNPRLVTVLQMKPIMRLIYTIPMKLYYINDATISTAFQTAYKVLSTNKSLEVKFNPGLVAKDGILEWSTVRDRVLRGLYPLLLRLCSPILLTYQELMTQNFSRVKAFLVLGKGDFVKPPAEKDAALSSLSEDEKKSVVTEKAENAKKMEIKAGEIPSSDDGEKKEAALPQLPKAVFTGLGNLNKLFPEAGWFSIEKKPDLYSYMETLFSFPDGMDIISPDNPMQLAIILVRIIEELLFGFRAIEFSDTAENHYATDINRIIGEWRLYRDELLEKKYLPYINEYCHQLDLQPDFRYSTYAKRVMSDLGWITKQYFFPKFVSESIAFTRPLKNEGIEPLYKDVSGFRKLLASLAKELGESIKQGVVKPKDRVQGVINPWVPYSFLVSNPVSKRLDAVLGGKNSKTKTNANLIYYTLSIVTVLDWWVNSPDSYAYTNLFQGLYRIKQGDSVQPDFHVDVRTDISALFAKSLKLSDTSDIREDFGK
;
A
#
# COMPACT_ATOMS: atom_id res chain seq x y z
N MET A 1 7.04 -46.34 -29.06
CA MET A 1 6.36 -47.57 -28.63
C MET A 1 4.96 -47.55 -29.21
N ALA A 2 4.74 -48.36 -30.24
CA ALA A 2 3.44 -48.61 -30.85
C ALA A 2 2.81 -49.80 -30.10
N ASP A 3 1.60 -49.61 -29.56
CA ASP A 3 0.53 -50.61 -29.40
C ASP A 3 -0.51 -50.14 -28.37
N ASN A 4 -1.55 -49.44 -28.84
CA ASN A 4 -2.90 -49.44 -28.25
C ASN A 4 -3.82 -48.53 -29.08
N LYS A 5 -4.10 -48.91 -30.33
CA LYS A 5 -5.28 -48.40 -31.04
C LYS A 5 -6.32 -49.51 -31.08
N ASN A 6 -7.54 -49.19 -30.64
CA ASN A 6 -8.77 -50.00 -30.61
C ASN A 6 -9.17 -50.67 -29.28
N LYS A 7 -9.33 -49.88 -28.21
CA LYS A 7 -10.36 -50.18 -27.20
C LYS A 7 -11.52 -49.20 -27.37
N LYS A 8 -12.73 -49.70 -27.66
CA LYS A 8 -13.95 -48.87 -27.68
C LYS A 8 -14.16 -48.24 -26.28
N PRO A 9 -14.51 -46.95 -26.17
CA PRO A 9 -14.73 -46.31 -24.89
C PRO A 9 -15.88 -47.00 -24.14
N LYS A 10 -15.71 -47.22 -22.82
CA LYS A 10 -16.71 -47.89 -21.98
C LYS A 10 -17.92 -46.97 -21.80
N ALA A 11 -19.13 -47.54 -21.81
CA ALA A 11 -20.35 -46.79 -21.54
C ALA A 11 -20.56 -46.67 -20.02
N ILE A 12 -20.14 -45.53 -19.45
CA ILE A 12 -20.10 -45.31 -17.99
C ILE A 12 -21.27 -44.42 -17.55
N TYR A 13 -21.66 -43.44 -18.38
CA TYR A 13 -22.58 -42.37 -18.01
C TYR A 13 -24.03 -42.71 -18.32
N SER A 14 -24.97 -42.18 -17.54
CA SER A 14 -26.41 -42.35 -17.78
C SER A 14 -26.86 -41.45 -18.95
N PRO A 15 -27.92 -41.82 -19.70
CA PRO A 15 -28.39 -41.01 -20.83
C PRO A 15 -28.73 -39.56 -20.40
N GLY A 16 -28.15 -38.56 -21.06
CA GLY A 16 -28.40 -37.13 -20.83
C GLY A 16 -27.62 -36.50 -19.66
N GLU A 17 -26.67 -37.21 -19.06
CA GLU A 17 -25.77 -36.64 -18.04
C GLU A 17 -24.71 -35.71 -18.67
N LEU A 18 -24.14 -36.06 -19.82
CA LEU A 18 -23.10 -35.25 -20.45
C LEU A 18 -23.65 -33.95 -21.03
N GLU A 19 -24.90 -33.95 -21.48
CA GLU A 19 -25.56 -32.76 -22.03
C GLU A 19 -25.91 -31.75 -20.93
N LYS A 20 -26.41 -32.21 -19.78
CA LYS A 20 -26.59 -31.37 -18.57
C LYS A 20 -25.27 -30.83 -18.02
N VAL A 21 -24.20 -31.62 -18.11
CA VAL A 21 -22.84 -31.18 -17.73
C VAL A 21 -22.36 -30.06 -18.66
N ARG A 22 -22.65 -30.13 -19.96
CA ARG A 22 -22.26 -29.12 -20.95
C ARG A 22 -23.02 -27.80 -20.79
N GLU A 23 -24.31 -27.87 -20.45
CA GLU A 23 -25.12 -26.68 -20.17
C GLU A 23 -24.68 -25.97 -18.87
N ASN A 24 -24.23 -26.72 -17.86
CA ASN A 24 -23.78 -26.15 -16.58
C ASN A 24 -22.35 -25.57 -16.60
N LEU A 25 -21.49 -26.04 -17.51
CA LEU A 25 -20.08 -25.60 -17.60
C LEU A 25 -19.87 -24.30 -18.40
N GLY A 26 -20.81 -23.93 -19.27
CA GLY A 26 -20.63 -22.80 -20.20
C GLY A 26 -19.54 -23.07 -21.26
N PRO A 27 -19.24 -22.09 -22.15
CA PRO A 27 -18.23 -22.28 -23.20
C PRO A 27 -16.83 -22.33 -22.58
N MET A 28 -16.20 -23.49 -22.71
CA MET A 28 -14.86 -23.75 -22.20
C MET A 28 -13.83 -23.68 -23.33
N ASP A 29 -12.68 -23.06 -23.06
CA ASP A 29 -11.61 -22.92 -24.05
C ASP A 29 -10.88 -24.26 -24.30
N ARG A 30 -10.41 -24.45 -25.53
CA ARG A 30 -9.86 -25.74 -26.00
C ARG A 30 -8.58 -26.10 -25.27
N ASP A 31 -7.76 -25.11 -24.93
CA ASP A 31 -6.49 -25.28 -24.23
C ASP A 31 -6.69 -25.57 -22.73
N GLU A 32 -7.77 -25.04 -22.14
CA GLU A 32 -8.15 -25.29 -20.75
C GLU A 32 -8.69 -26.72 -20.56
N ALA A 33 -9.46 -27.22 -21.53
CA ALA A 33 -9.95 -28.60 -21.55
C ALA A 33 -8.81 -29.62 -21.67
N ILE A 34 -7.76 -29.30 -22.43
CA ILE A 34 -6.57 -30.17 -22.58
C ILE A 34 -5.77 -30.22 -21.27
N ARG A 35 -5.54 -29.07 -20.61
CA ARG A 35 -4.87 -29.04 -19.30
C ARG A 35 -5.65 -29.79 -18.22
N MET A 36 -6.98 -29.66 -18.21
CA MET A 36 -7.83 -30.38 -17.27
C MET A 36 -7.80 -31.90 -17.50
N ALA A 37 -7.72 -32.34 -18.76
CA ALA A 37 -7.59 -33.75 -19.10
C ALA A 37 -6.24 -34.34 -18.65
N GLU A 38 -5.14 -33.59 -18.77
CA GLU A 38 -3.81 -34.01 -18.30
C GLU A 38 -3.73 -34.10 -16.77
N ILE A 39 -4.37 -33.18 -16.04
CA ILE A 39 -4.33 -33.15 -14.58
C ILE A 39 -5.21 -34.23 -13.94
N LEU A 40 -6.35 -34.57 -14.57
CA LEU A 40 -7.36 -35.45 -13.97
C LEU A 40 -7.18 -36.94 -14.28
N GLY A 41 -6.33 -37.32 -15.23
CA GLY A 41 -5.89 -38.71 -15.44
C GLY A 41 -7.00 -39.77 -15.49
N GLY A 42 -8.11 -39.50 -16.19
CA GLY A 42 -9.29 -40.38 -16.25
C GLY A 42 -9.53 -41.07 -17.62
N GLU A 43 -10.07 -42.29 -17.61
CA GLU A 43 -10.53 -42.98 -18.84
C GLU A 43 -11.75 -42.27 -19.45
N VAL A 44 -11.72 -41.99 -20.76
CA VAL A 44 -12.85 -41.38 -21.50
C VAL A 44 -13.97 -42.40 -21.72
N GLY A 45 -15.14 -42.17 -21.13
CA GLY A 45 -16.36 -42.99 -21.31
C GLY A 45 -17.43 -42.32 -22.19
N ILE A 46 -18.40 -43.10 -22.68
CA ILE A 46 -19.58 -42.66 -23.46
C ILE A 46 -20.89 -42.92 -22.69
N GLU A 47 -22.01 -42.32 -23.11
CA GLU A 47 -23.33 -42.56 -22.46
C GLU A 47 -23.88 -43.97 -22.79
N LYS A 48 -24.54 -44.60 -21.82
CA LYS A 48 -25.28 -45.85 -21.98
C LYS A 48 -26.47 -45.63 -22.92
N THR A 49 -26.65 -46.49 -23.92
CA THR A 49 -27.87 -46.49 -24.75
C THR A 49 -29.08 -46.97 -23.95
N PRO A 50 -30.30 -46.46 -24.20
CA PRO A 50 -31.50 -46.76 -23.39
C PRO A 50 -31.87 -48.26 -23.30
N GLU A 51 -31.40 -49.10 -24.23
CA GLU A 51 -31.58 -50.55 -24.17
C GLU A 51 -30.71 -51.24 -23.09
N GLN A 52 -29.55 -50.67 -22.72
CA GLN A 52 -28.65 -51.26 -21.72
C GLN A 52 -29.16 -51.11 -20.28
N VAL A 53 -29.91 -50.04 -20.00
CA VAL A 53 -30.50 -49.77 -18.66
C VAL A 53 -31.67 -50.71 -18.35
N LYS A 54 -32.41 -51.17 -19.39
CA LYS A 54 -33.50 -52.15 -19.24
C LYS A 54 -33.01 -53.54 -18.83
N ASN A 55 -31.81 -53.95 -19.24
CA ASN A 55 -31.28 -55.27 -18.94
C ASN A 55 -30.69 -55.39 -17.52
N GLU A 56 -30.18 -54.29 -16.94
CA GLU A 56 -29.70 -54.26 -15.53
C GLU A 56 -30.88 -54.27 -14.53
N THR A 57 -32.00 -53.62 -14.86
CA THR A 57 -33.19 -53.56 -14.00
C THR A 57 -34.01 -54.85 -13.94
N LEU A 58 -33.86 -55.75 -14.92
CA LEU A 58 -34.50 -57.08 -14.93
C LEU A 58 -33.78 -58.12 -14.06
N ARG A 59 -32.50 -57.92 -13.72
CA ARG A 59 -31.72 -58.86 -12.89
C ARG A 59 -31.88 -58.67 -11.38
N HIS A 60 -32.45 -57.55 -10.92
CA HIS A 60 -32.59 -57.23 -9.49
C HIS A 60 -34.02 -57.35 -8.92
N LYS A 61 -35.01 -57.77 -9.70
CA LYS A 61 -36.40 -58.00 -9.24
C LYS A 61 -36.72 -59.47 -9.01
N GLY A 62 -36.02 -60.09 -8.07
CA GLY A 62 -36.19 -61.52 -7.80
C GLY A 62 -35.91 -61.96 -6.37
N VAL A 63 -36.40 -61.24 -5.35
CA VAL A 63 -36.76 -61.81 -4.04
C VAL A 63 -37.83 -60.91 -3.41
N SER A 64 -39.01 -61.47 -3.16
CA SER A 64 -40.20 -60.82 -2.61
C SER A 64 -40.62 -61.48 -1.29
N GLY A 65 -41.12 -60.69 -0.35
CA GLY A 65 -41.85 -61.10 0.87
C GLY A 65 -41.41 -60.27 2.08
N VAL A 66 -42.23 -59.58 2.88
CA VAL A 66 -43.65 -59.75 3.25
C VAL A 66 -44.16 -58.42 3.89
N SER A 67 -45.38 -58.00 3.51
CA SER A 67 -46.53 -57.35 4.25
C SER A 67 -46.29 -56.37 5.43
N LEU A 68 -46.76 -55.10 5.45
CA LEU A 68 -48.12 -54.49 5.58
C LEU A 68 -48.48 -54.03 7.01
N SER A 69 -48.82 -52.73 7.17
CA SER A 69 -49.99 -52.16 7.89
C SER A 69 -49.84 -50.62 7.91
N GLU A 70 -50.63 -49.81 7.18
CA GLU A 70 -52.00 -49.31 7.44
C GLU A 70 -52.17 -48.22 8.53
N GLY A 71 -52.84 -47.12 8.12
CA GLY A 71 -53.46 -46.08 8.97
C GLY A 71 -52.69 -44.76 9.03
N GLY A 72 -53.21 -43.58 8.69
CA GLY A 72 -54.57 -43.16 8.36
C GLY A 72 -54.58 -41.66 8.00
N SER A 73 -55.68 -41.26 7.37
CA SER A 73 -55.96 -40.01 6.64
C SER A 73 -56.01 -38.72 7.47
N GLY A 74 -55.75 -37.59 6.83
CA GLY A 74 -56.04 -36.24 7.32
C GLY A 74 -56.08 -35.22 6.17
N ASP A 75 -57.22 -34.55 6.05
CA ASP A 75 -57.77 -33.89 4.87
C ASP A 75 -57.24 -32.46 4.59
N SER A 76 -57.50 -32.05 3.37
CA SER A 76 -57.25 -30.81 2.64
C SER A 76 -57.70 -29.49 3.30
N SER A 77 -56.97 -28.39 3.05
CA SER A 77 -57.59 -27.07 2.82
C SER A 77 -56.69 -26.08 2.05
N LYS A 78 -57.06 -25.92 0.78
CA LYS A 78 -57.07 -24.74 -0.10
C LYS A 78 -56.37 -23.44 0.35
N LYS A 79 -55.46 -23.03 -0.55
CA LYS A 79 -54.96 -21.66 -0.80
C LYS A 79 -56.09 -20.62 -0.79
N ARG A 80 -55.91 -19.57 0.02
CA ARG A 80 -56.63 -18.28 -0.11
C ARG A 80 -55.83 -17.38 -1.05
N THR A 81 -56.34 -17.21 -2.27
CA THR A 81 -55.91 -16.18 -3.21
C THR A 81 -56.68 -14.90 -2.89
N ILE A 82 -56.00 -13.86 -2.39
CA ILE A 82 -56.55 -12.50 -2.32
C ILE A 82 -55.97 -11.71 -3.50
N ARG A 83 -56.89 -11.17 -4.30
CA ARG A 83 -56.68 -10.31 -5.46
C ARG A 83 -55.94 -9.04 -5.07
N SER A 84 -54.86 -8.71 -5.78
CA SER A 84 -54.33 -7.34 -5.87
C SER A 84 -54.70 -6.76 -7.23
N VAL A 85 -55.31 -5.57 -7.19
CA VAL A 85 -55.76 -4.74 -8.31
C VAL A 85 -54.59 -4.35 -9.20
N GLU A 86 -54.72 -4.57 -10.51
CA GLU A 86 -53.82 -4.03 -11.55
C GLU A 86 -54.00 -2.51 -11.66
N VAL A 87 -52.91 -1.78 -11.44
CA VAL A 87 -52.73 -0.42 -11.98
C VAL A 87 -51.57 -0.51 -12.96
N LYS A 88 -51.87 -0.31 -14.26
CA LYS A 88 -50.89 -0.19 -15.33
C LYS A 88 -50.05 1.06 -15.12
N GLY A 89 -48.74 0.87 -15.05
CA GLY A 89 -47.73 1.92 -15.18
C GLY A 89 -46.45 1.29 -15.68
N ASP A 90 -46.00 1.69 -16.88
CA ASP A 90 -44.80 1.20 -17.52
C ASP A 90 -43.56 1.48 -16.65
N GLY A 91 -42.88 0.39 -16.30
CA GLY A 91 -41.62 0.40 -15.56
C GLY A 91 -41.27 -1.03 -15.18
N LEU A 92 -40.13 -1.53 -15.65
CA LEU A 92 -39.61 -2.87 -15.35
C LEU A 92 -39.67 -3.17 -13.85
N PRO A 93 -40.24 -4.30 -13.40
CA PRO A 93 -40.38 -4.60 -11.99
C PRO A 93 -39.01 -4.98 -11.40
N VAL A 94 -38.53 -4.16 -10.46
CA VAL A 94 -37.44 -4.56 -9.54
C VAL A 94 -38.00 -5.64 -8.63
N HIS A 95 -37.63 -6.89 -8.90
CA HIS A 95 -37.89 -8.01 -8.01
C HIS A 95 -37.18 -7.78 -6.67
N ILE A 96 -37.93 -7.47 -5.62
CA ILE A 96 -37.43 -7.55 -4.24
C ILE A 96 -37.34 -9.05 -3.90
N MET A 97 -36.17 -9.64 -4.16
CA MET A 97 -35.87 -11.02 -3.77
C MET A 97 -35.67 -11.13 -2.25
N ALA A 98 -36.10 -12.25 -1.67
CA ALA A 98 -35.76 -12.67 -0.32
C ALA A 98 -34.23 -12.57 -0.05
N PRO A 99 -33.78 -12.37 1.21
CA PRO A 99 -32.38 -12.09 1.52
C PRO A 99 -31.52 -13.35 1.30
N SER A 100 -31.15 -13.60 0.06
CA SER A 100 -30.16 -14.59 -0.34
C SER A 100 -28.81 -13.89 -0.49
N ILE A 101 -27.75 -14.59 -0.10
CA ILE A 101 -26.37 -14.13 -0.34
C ILE A 101 -26.14 -14.21 -1.86
N PRO A 102 -25.37 -13.29 -2.47
CA PRO A 102 -25.03 -13.39 -3.89
C PRO A 102 -24.51 -14.78 -4.28
N LYS A 103 -24.96 -15.29 -5.43
CA LYS A 103 -24.41 -16.50 -6.04
C LYS A 103 -23.00 -16.19 -6.56
N VAL A 104 -22.03 -17.02 -6.18
CA VAL A 104 -20.59 -16.83 -6.44
C VAL A 104 -20.07 -18.00 -7.26
N SER A 105 -19.14 -17.75 -8.19
CA SER A 105 -18.48 -18.81 -8.97
C SER A 105 -17.68 -19.75 -8.06
N TYR A 106 -17.34 -20.97 -8.51
CA TYR A 106 -16.54 -21.89 -7.71
C TYR A 106 -15.18 -21.30 -7.30
N SER A 107 -14.47 -20.69 -8.25
CA SER A 107 -13.15 -20.08 -8.04
C SER A 107 -13.24 -18.94 -7.02
N ASP A 108 -14.19 -18.02 -7.22
CA ASP A 108 -14.39 -16.89 -6.31
C ASP A 108 -14.82 -17.34 -4.92
N ARG A 109 -15.64 -18.39 -4.83
CA ARG A 109 -16.12 -18.96 -3.55
C ARG A 109 -14.95 -19.52 -2.75
N VAL A 110 -14.10 -20.33 -3.40
CA VAL A 110 -12.90 -20.89 -2.75
C VAL A 110 -11.93 -19.78 -2.36
N GLY A 111 -11.76 -18.75 -3.20
CA GLY A 111 -10.94 -17.58 -2.87
C GLY A 111 -11.47 -16.77 -1.69
N MET A 112 -12.78 -16.52 -1.63
CA MET A 112 -13.43 -15.84 -0.50
C MET A 112 -13.34 -16.67 0.79
N ASP A 113 -13.52 -17.99 0.71
CA ASP A 113 -13.37 -18.89 1.84
C ASP A 113 -11.93 -18.97 2.33
N ALA A 114 -10.95 -18.94 1.41
CA ALA A 114 -9.54 -18.88 1.74
C ALA A 114 -9.18 -17.58 2.46
N LEU A 115 -9.73 -16.46 1.99
CA LEU A 115 -9.59 -15.16 2.64
C LEU A 115 -10.21 -15.17 4.05
N MET A 116 -11.44 -15.67 4.20
CA MET A 116 -12.10 -15.77 5.52
C MET A 116 -11.38 -16.73 6.48
N ALA A 117 -10.72 -17.77 5.98
CA ALA A 117 -9.97 -18.73 6.79
C ALA A 117 -8.54 -18.28 7.12
N HIS A 118 -8.04 -17.22 6.47
CA HIS A 118 -6.69 -16.70 6.70
C HIS A 118 -6.47 -16.34 8.18
N SER A 119 -5.25 -16.54 8.67
CA SER A 119 -4.88 -16.36 10.09
C SER A 119 -5.13 -14.95 10.62
N LEU A 120 -5.15 -13.95 9.73
CA LEU A 120 -5.47 -12.56 10.06
C LEU A 120 -6.94 -12.34 10.42
N TYR A 121 -7.86 -13.11 9.80
CA TYR A 121 -9.31 -12.89 9.94
C TYR A 121 -9.98 -13.94 10.82
N ARG A 122 -9.56 -15.22 10.70
CA ARG A 122 -10.05 -16.36 11.50
C ARG A 122 -11.57 -16.54 11.49
N ILE A 123 -12.26 -16.01 10.48
CA ILE A 123 -13.72 -16.01 10.32
C ILE A 123 -14.22 -17.42 10.00
N LYS A 124 -13.48 -18.17 9.19
CA LYS A 124 -13.66 -19.60 8.93
C LYS A 124 -12.48 -20.40 9.45
N THR A 125 -12.70 -21.69 9.65
CA THR A 125 -11.65 -22.65 10.06
C THR A 125 -10.93 -23.22 8.83
N PRO A 126 -9.64 -23.61 8.95
CA PRO A 126 -8.91 -24.28 7.87
C PRO A 126 -9.60 -25.57 7.39
N SER A 127 -10.25 -26.30 8.29
CA SER A 127 -11.07 -27.47 7.93
C SER A 127 -12.25 -27.11 7.03
N GLN A 128 -12.94 -25.99 7.28
CA GLN A 128 -14.03 -25.53 6.41
C GLN A 128 -13.52 -25.12 5.02
N LEU A 129 -12.34 -24.52 4.92
CA LEU A 129 -11.69 -24.23 3.65
C LEU A 129 -11.35 -25.52 2.88
N PHE A 130 -10.79 -26.52 3.57
CA PHE A 130 -10.50 -27.82 2.99
C PHE A 130 -11.76 -28.47 2.40
N PHE A 131 -12.88 -28.47 3.13
CA PHE A 131 -14.15 -28.95 2.60
C PHE A 131 -14.71 -28.10 1.46
N SER A 132 -14.50 -26.78 1.46
CA SER A 132 -14.92 -25.89 0.36
C SER A 132 -14.17 -26.19 -0.95
N ARG A 133 -12.90 -26.62 -0.86
CA ARG A 133 -12.07 -27.08 -1.99
C ARG A 133 -12.45 -28.47 -2.51
N LEU A 134 -12.96 -29.35 -1.64
CA LEU A 134 -13.36 -30.71 -2.03
C LEU A 134 -14.82 -30.81 -2.51
N ASN A 135 -15.68 -29.89 -2.07
CA ASN A 135 -17.08 -29.85 -2.49
C ASN A 135 -17.24 -29.16 -3.85
N PHE A 136 -16.88 -29.88 -4.91
CA PHE A 136 -17.16 -29.49 -6.30
C PHE A 136 -18.67 -29.61 -6.65
N TRP A 137 -19.39 -30.51 -5.96
CA TRP A 137 -20.75 -30.93 -6.33
C TRP A 137 -21.86 -30.42 -5.38
N GLY A 138 -21.54 -29.59 -4.38
CA GLY A 138 -22.51 -29.08 -3.39
C GLY A 138 -22.15 -27.71 -2.78
N GLU A 139 -23.12 -27.09 -2.10
CA GLU A 139 -22.91 -25.84 -1.35
C GLU A 139 -22.17 -26.13 -0.03
N PRO A 140 -20.92 -25.63 0.16
CA PRO A 140 -20.17 -25.86 1.38
C PRO A 140 -20.82 -25.14 2.56
N SER A 141 -20.49 -25.59 3.77
CA SER A 141 -21.04 -25.00 4.98
C SER A 141 -20.68 -23.51 5.08
N GLU A 142 -21.68 -22.65 5.10
CA GLU A 142 -21.54 -21.22 5.39
C GLU A 142 -21.40 -20.92 6.89
N LYS A 143 -21.13 -21.94 7.71
CA LYS A 143 -20.90 -21.76 9.15
C LYS A 143 -19.62 -20.97 9.41
N LEU A 144 -19.66 -20.18 10.46
CA LEU A 144 -18.51 -19.40 10.93
C LEU A 144 -17.76 -20.14 12.03
N ASN A 145 -16.52 -19.71 12.25
CA ASN A 145 -15.70 -20.18 13.35
C ASN A 145 -16.31 -19.69 14.69
N PRO A 146 -16.63 -20.60 15.63
CA PRO A 146 -17.17 -20.20 16.94
C PRO A 146 -16.24 -19.26 17.71
N VAL A 147 -14.92 -19.42 17.58
CA VAL A 147 -13.92 -18.57 18.24
C VAL A 147 -14.04 -17.12 17.76
N PHE A 148 -14.28 -16.92 16.46
CA PHE A 148 -14.49 -15.58 15.91
C PHE A 148 -15.73 -14.90 16.53
N ILE A 149 -16.83 -15.64 16.73
CA ILE A 149 -18.06 -15.13 17.33
C ILE A 149 -17.89 -14.84 18.84
N MET A 150 -17.11 -15.65 19.54
CA MET A 150 -16.98 -15.55 21.00
C MET A 150 -15.88 -14.59 21.46
N GLU A 151 -14.84 -14.36 20.65
CA GLU A 151 -13.66 -13.59 21.08
C GLU A 151 -13.43 -12.35 20.22
N ILE A 152 -13.34 -12.51 18.88
CA ILE A 152 -12.95 -11.45 17.96
C ILE A 152 -14.08 -10.43 17.75
N LEU A 153 -15.29 -10.92 17.47
CA LEU A 153 -16.44 -10.07 17.21
C LEU A 153 -16.84 -9.20 18.43
N PRO A 154 -16.84 -9.72 19.68
CA PRO A 154 -17.05 -8.89 20.87
C PRO A 154 -15.98 -7.83 21.08
N GLU A 155 -14.70 -8.15 20.81
CA GLU A 155 -13.61 -7.16 20.88
C GLU A 155 -13.88 -6.00 19.92
N TYR A 156 -14.29 -6.31 18.68
CA TYR A 156 -14.64 -5.31 17.68
C TYR A 156 -15.85 -4.45 18.08
N CYS A 157 -16.90 -5.07 18.64
CA CYS A 157 -18.04 -4.33 19.18
C CYS A 157 -17.66 -3.42 20.35
N SER A 158 -16.70 -3.82 21.19
CA SER A 158 -16.21 -3.01 22.32
C SER A 158 -15.51 -1.73 21.86
N HIS A 159 -14.71 -1.78 20.80
CA HIS A 159 -14.08 -0.58 20.22
C HIS A 159 -15.12 0.42 19.71
N ILE A 160 -16.17 -0.06 19.04
CA ILE A 160 -17.30 0.77 18.59
C ILE A 160 -18.01 1.38 19.80
N GLU A 161 -18.28 0.61 20.85
CA GLU A 161 -18.90 1.10 22.07
C GLU A 161 -18.10 2.23 22.72
N LYS A 162 -16.79 2.05 22.89
CA LYS A 162 -15.88 3.06 23.44
C LYS A 162 -15.90 4.34 22.61
N LEU A 163 -15.81 4.23 21.28
CA LEU A 163 -15.90 5.37 20.36
C LEU A 163 -17.21 6.16 20.55
N VAL A 164 -18.34 5.46 20.60
CA VAL A 164 -19.67 6.06 20.75
C VAL A 164 -19.83 6.72 22.12
N ILE A 165 -19.30 6.10 23.18
CA ILE A 165 -19.28 6.69 24.53
C ILE A 165 -18.45 7.97 24.55
N SER A 166 -17.27 7.99 23.91
CA SER A 166 -16.43 9.18 23.81
C SER A 166 -17.14 10.32 23.06
N ALA A 167 -17.78 10.03 21.93
CA ALA A 167 -18.58 11.01 21.20
C ALA A 167 -19.78 11.52 22.02
N LYS A 168 -20.47 10.64 22.76
CA LYS A 168 -21.59 11.01 23.66
C LYS A 168 -21.15 11.92 24.79
N ARG A 169 -19.98 11.67 25.38
CA ARG A 169 -19.42 12.49 26.46
C ARG A 169 -19.03 13.87 25.97
N LEU A 170 -18.48 13.98 24.75
CA LEU A 170 -18.02 15.24 24.18
C LEU A 170 -19.13 16.10 23.55
N LEU A 171 -20.32 15.53 23.34
CA LEU A 171 -21.50 16.27 22.91
C LEU A 171 -22.38 16.61 24.12
N PRO A 172 -22.33 17.84 24.64
CA PRO A 172 -23.20 18.23 25.75
C PRO A 172 -24.67 18.08 25.35
N ARG A 173 -25.52 17.72 26.31
CA ARG A 173 -26.98 17.73 26.12
C ARG A 173 -27.40 19.19 25.93
N SER A 174 -28.24 19.46 24.93
CA SER A 174 -28.88 20.78 24.80
C SER A 174 -29.60 21.07 26.12
N ILE A 175 -29.25 22.20 26.75
CA ILE A 175 -29.94 22.72 27.92
C ILE A 175 -30.92 23.76 27.36
N ASN A 176 -32.21 23.65 27.70
CA ASN A 176 -33.24 24.65 27.44
C ASN A 176 -33.55 24.98 25.96
N GLY A 177 -33.44 24.01 25.04
CA GLY A 177 -33.92 24.20 23.66
C GLY A 177 -33.01 25.05 22.75
N GLU A 178 -31.85 25.48 23.26
CA GLU A 178 -30.83 26.16 22.47
C GLU A 178 -30.04 25.17 21.60
N GLU A 179 -29.57 25.65 20.44
CA GLU A 179 -28.68 24.88 19.57
C GLU A 179 -27.36 24.58 20.30
N PRO A 180 -26.83 23.35 20.21
CA PRO A 180 -25.64 22.96 20.94
C PRO A 180 -24.44 23.85 20.55
N PRO A 181 -23.60 24.29 21.50
CA PRO A 181 -22.53 25.27 21.26
C PRO A 181 -21.52 24.79 20.21
N LEU A 182 -21.32 23.48 20.08
CA LEU A 182 -20.48 22.91 19.04
C LEU A 182 -21.03 23.13 17.62
N LYS A 183 -22.37 23.10 17.45
CA LYS A 183 -23.02 23.33 16.16
C LYS A 183 -22.83 24.78 15.69
N GLN A 184 -22.81 25.73 16.63
CA GLN A 184 -22.54 27.14 16.34
C GLN A 184 -21.07 27.37 15.93
N VAL A 185 -20.12 26.70 16.58
CA VAL A 185 -18.68 26.85 16.30
C VAL A 185 -18.27 26.09 15.03
N SER A 186 -18.76 24.88 14.84
CA SER A 186 -18.46 24.06 13.67
C SER A 186 -19.61 23.09 13.37
N PRO A 187 -20.50 23.44 12.41
CA PRO A 187 -21.62 22.59 12.02
C PRO A 187 -21.19 21.19 11.58
N ILE A 188 -20.07 21.09 10.85
CA ILE A 188 -19.51 19.83 10.36
C ILE A 188 -18.98 18.96 11.52
N SER A 189 -18.27 19.56 12.48
CA SER A 189 -17.78 18.83 13.66
C SER A 189 -18.94 18.27 14.48
N PHE A 190 -20.01 19.04 14.62
CA PHE A 190 -21.23 18.60 15.27
C PHE A 190 -21.90 17.46 14.49
N GLU A 191 -22.05 17.58 13.17
CA GLU A 191 -22.66 16.54 12.33
C GLU A 191 -21.90 15.21 12.41
N VAL A 192 -20.57 15.24 12.31
CA VAL A 192 -19.71 14.06 12.43
C VAL A 192 -19.87 13.38 13.79
N LEU A 193 -19.73 14.12 14.89
CA LEU A 193 -19.86 13.53 16.23
C LEU A 193 -21.28 13.08 16.52
N ASN A 194 -22.30 13.78 16.02
CA ASN A 194 -23.68 13.41 16.21
C ASN A 194 -24.01 12.11 15.46
N LEU A 195 -23.45 11.94 14.26
CA LEU A 195 -23.55 10.71 13.48
C LEU A 195 -22.84 9.53 14.19
N ILE A 196 -21.62 9.73 14.71
CA ILE A 196 -20.94 8.71 15.53
C ILE A 196 -21.77 8.37 16.77
N LYS A 197 -22.32 9.37 17.46
CA LYS A 197 -23.18 9.19 18.64
C LYS A 197 -24.46 8.39 18.34
N SER A 198 -24.99 8.51 17.12
CA SER A 198 -26.24 7.86 16.68
C SER A 198 -26.12 6.36 16.41
N TRP A 199 -24.92 5.78 16.59
CA TRP A 199 -24.73 4.35 16.50
C TRP A 199 -25.60 3.61 17.53
N ASP A 200 -26.43 2.69 17.05
CA ASP A 200 -27.35 1.93 17.89
C ASP A 200 -26.63 0.79 18.64
N LEU A 201 -26.03 1.14 19.78
CA LEU A 201 -25.34 0.19 20.66
C LEU A 201 -26.28 -0.88 21.24
N LYS A 202 -27.57 -0.55 21.45
CA LYS A 202 -28.54 -1.49 22.03
C LYS A 202 -28.82 -2.60 21.04
N THR A 203 -29.11 -2.26 19.80
CA THR A 203 -29.33 -3.25 18.75
C THR A 203 -28.04 -4.00 18.43
N LEU A 204 -26.88 -3.33 18.41
CA LEU A 204 -25.58 -3.99 18.23
C LEU A 204 -25.31 -5.06 19.30
N SER A 205 -25.53 -4.74 20.57
CA SER A 205 -25.36 -5.69 21.68
C SER A 205 -26.38 -6.83 21.63
N ASN A 206 -27.64 -6.53 21.29
CA ASN A 206 -28.68 -7.56 21.13
C ASN A 206 -28.35 -8.56 20.03
N GLU A 207 -27.90 -8.08 18.86
CA GLU A 207 -27.48 -8.94 17.75
C GLU A 207 -26.26 -9.78 18.13
N LEU A 208 -25.27 -9.19 18.80
CA LEU A 208 -24.11 -9.93 19.30
C LEU A 208 -24.53 -11.06 20.26
N ASN A 209 -25.38 -10.75 21.25
CA ASN A 209 -25.88 -11.73 22.20
C ASN A 209 -26.67 -12.85 21.51
N MET A 210 -27.43 -12.53 20.46
CA MET A 210 -28.15 -13.54 19.67
C MET A 210 -27.21 -14.50 18.96
N LEU A 211 -26.12 -14.00 18.37
CA LEU A 211 -25.09 -14.83 17.72
C LEU A 211 -24.33 -15.69 18.72
N GLN A 212 -24.08 -15.18 19.93
CA GLN A 212 -23.38 -15.90 21.01
C GLN A 212 -24.22 -16.99 21.70
N LYS A 213 -25.55 -17.03 21.53
CA LYS A 213 -26.38 -18.11 22.08
C LYS A 213 -26.04 -19.48 21.50
N ASN A 214 -25.73 -19.53 20.20
CA ASN A 214 -25.42 -20.77 19.49
C ASN A 214 -24.27 -20.56 18.48
N PRO A 215 -23.04 -20.30 18.96
CA PRO A 215 -21.93 -19.85 18.10
C PRO A 215 -21.51 -20.90 17.05
N ARG A 216 -21.79 -22.18 17.29
CA ARG A 216 -21.50 -23.30 16.36
C ARG A 216 -22.46 -23.38 15.17
N LEU A 217 -23.61 -22.71 15.25
CA LEU A 217 -24.64 -22.72 14.22
C LEU A 217 -24.69 -21.41 13.43
N VAL A 218 -23.86 -20.43 13.79
CA VAL A 218 -23.85 -19.13 13.13
C VAL A 218 -23.39 -19.26 11.69
N THR A 219 -24.19 -18.73 10.75
CA THR A 219 -23.86 -18.68 9.32
C THR A 219 -23.52 -17.27 8.85
N VAL A 220 -22.89 -17.17 7.68
CA VAL A 220 -22.61 -15.87 7.03
C VAL A 220 -23.88 -15.02 6.90
N LEU A 221 -25.01 -15.61 6.51
CA LEU A 221 -26.27 -14.87 6.34
C LEU A 221 -26.75 -14.25 7.66
N GLN A 222 -26.58 -14.96 8.78
CA GLN A 222 -26.96 -14.48 10.11
C GLN A 222 -26.10 -13.31 10.59
N MET A 223 -24.92 -13.09 10.01
CA MET A 223 -24.09 -11.90 10.28
C MET A 223 -24.63 -10.63 9.60
N LYS A 224 -25.55 -10.75 8.65
CA LYS A 224 -26.04 -9.59 7.87
C LYS A 224 -26.54 -8.42 8.75
N PRO A 225 -27.34 -8.62 9.81
CA PRO A 225 -27.84 -7.51 10.64
C PRO A 225 -26.70 -6.78 11.36
N ILE A 226 -25.80 -7.51 12.03
CA ILE A 226 -24.69 -6.91 12.76
C ILE A 226 -23.70 -6.22 11.81
N MET A 227 -23.44 -6.79 10.64
CA MET A 227 -22.59 -6.18 9.61
C MET A 227 -23.17 -4.86 9.10
N ARG A 228 -24.48 -4.77 8.91
CA ARG A 228 -25.13 -3.49 8.56
C ARG A 228 -24.94 -2.46 9.66
N LEU A 229 -25.15 -2.83 10.92
CA LEU A 229 -24.96 -1.91 12.04
C LEU A 229 -23.53 -1.41 12.13
N ILE A 230 -22.53 -2.27 11.92
CA ILE A 230 -21.11 -1.90 12.01
C ILE A 230 -20.69 -0.98 10.85
N TYR A 231 -21.12 -1.24 9.62
CA TYR A 231 -20.64 -0.48 8.46
C TYR A 231 -21.45 0.77 8.13
N THR A 232 -22.70 0.90 8.61
CA THR A 232 -23.56 2.03 8.22
C THR A 232 -22.95 3.39 8.58
N ILE A 233 -22.53 3.59 9.83
CA ILE A 233 -22.02 4.88 10.29
C ILE A 233 -20.70 5.26 9.60
N PRO A 234 -19.68 4.39 9.53
CA PRO A 234 -18.44 4.71 8.82
C PRO A 234 -18.65 4.99 7.33
N MET A 235 -19.58 4.28 6.67
CA MET A 235 -19.85 4.50 5.24
C MET A 235 -20.59 5.81 4.97
N LYS A 236 -21.38 6.32 5.91
CA LYS A 236 -21.94 7.69 5.82
C LYS A 236 -20.87 8.77 5.95
N LEU A 237 -19.74 8.47 6.60
CA LEU A 237 -18.57 9.33 6.72
C LEU A 237 -17.52 9.10 5.61
N TYR A 238 -17.80 8.28 4.61
CA TYR A 238 -16.82 7.82 3.62
C TYR A 238 -16.06 8.96 2.89
N TYR A 239 -16.71 10.09 2.62
CA TYR A 239 -16.09 11.23 1.91
C TYR A 239 -15.41 12.24 2.84
N ILE A 240 -15.46 12.01 4.16
CA ILE A 240 -14.82 12.87 5.15
C ILE A 240 -13.43 12.30 5.45
N ASN A 241 -12.40 13.15 5.35
CA ASN A 241 -11.04 12.74 5.69
C ASN A 241 -10.88 12.57 7.21
N ASP A 242 -9.93 11.72 7.62
CA ASP A 242 -9.71 11.43 9.05
C ASP A 242 -9.19 12.62 9.84
N ALA A 243 -8.54 13.56 9.15
CA ALA A 243 -8.15 14.84 9.73
C ALA A 243 -9.39 15.59 10.22
N THR A 244 -10.46 15.64 9.43
CA THR A 244 -11.72 16.33 9.80
C THR A 244 -12.39 15.65 10.99
N ILE A 245 -12.41 14.32 11.03
CA ILE A 245 -12.97 13.57 12.17
C ILE A 245 -12.14 13.84 13.43
N SER A 246 -10.81 13.85 13.32
CA SER A 246 -9.92 14.19 14.44
C SER A 246 -10.13 15.63 14.91
N THR A 247 -10.27 16.58 13.99
CA THR A 247 -10.58 17.97 14.32
C THR A 247 -11.96 18.12 14.97
N ALA A 248 -12.93 17.26 14.65
CA ALA A 248 -14.24 17.29 15.27
C ALA A 248 -14.16 16.96 16.77
N PHE A 249 -13.43 15.90 17.14
CA PHE A 249 -13.15 15.56 18.54
C PHE A 249 -12.36 16.66 19.26
N GLN A 250 -11.35 17.25 18.63
CA GLN A 250 -10.57 18.35 19.21
C GLN A 250 -11.39 19.63 19.39
N THR A 251 -12.26 19.96 18.43
CA THR A 251 -13.12 21.15 18.49
C THR A 251 -14.17 20.99 19.58
N ALA A 252 -14.77 19.80 19.72
CA ALA A 252 -15.68 19.48 20.82
C ALA A 252 -15.01 19.65 22.19
N TYR A 253 -13.78 19.16 22.33
CA TYR A 253 -12.97 19.40 23.52
C TYR A 253 -12.76 20.89 23.79
N LYS A 254 -12.31 21.66 22.79
CA LYS A 254 -12.06 23.11 22.94
C LYS A 254 -13.31 23.87 23.39
N VAL A 255 -14.46 23.55 22.79
CA VAL A 255 -15.75 24.16 23.15
C VAL A 255 -16.13 23.84 24.60
N LEU A 256 -15.93 22.60 25.03
CA LEU A 256 -16.18 22.19 26.43
C LEU A 256 -15.21 22.83 27.42
N SER A 257 -13.94 23.03 27.06
CA SER A 257 -12.96 23.68 27.95
C SER A 257 -13.17 25.18 28.10
N THR A 258 -13.75 25.84 27.10
CA THR A 258 -13.97 27.29 27.11
C THR A 258 -15.29 27.68 27.76
N ASN A 259 -16.32 26.81 27.70
CA ASN A 259 -17.61 27.07 28.33
C ASN A 259 -17.61 26.71 29.82
N LYS A 260 -17.31 27.69 30.69
CA LYS A 260 -17.32 27.55 32.15
C LYS A 260 -18.68 27.13 32.73
N SER A 261 -19.78 27.35 31.99
CA SER A 261 -21.15 26.99 32.41
C SER A 261 -21.45 25.48 32.33
N LEU A 262 -20.57 24.70 31.70
CA LEU A 262 -20.68 23.24 31.61
C LEU A 262 -19.74 22.62 32.64
N GLU A 263 -20.22 22.31 33.85
CA GLU A 263 -19.41 21.57 34.82
C GLU A 263 -19.16 20.14 34.33
N VAL A 264 -18.00 19.90 33.74
CA VAL A 264 -17.61 18.58 33.22
C VAL A 264 -16.85 17.81 34.31
N LYS A 265 -17.47 16.76 34.87
CA LYS A 265 -16.86 15.88 35.91
C LYS A 265 -15.76 14.93 35.40
N PHE A 266 -15.33 15.07 34.14
CA PHE A 266 -14.33 14.22 33.49
C PHE A 266 -13.34 15.08 32.73
N ASN A 267 -12.18 14.52 32.38
CA ASN A 267 -11.18 15.24 31.58
C ASN A 267 -11.57 15.20 30.07
N PRO A 268 -12.09 16.30 29.49
CA PRO A 268 -12.57 16.28 28.10
C PRO A 268 -11.43 16.10 27.10
N GLY A 269 -10.19 16.50 27.45
CA GLY A 269 -9.02 16.30 26.59
C GLY A 269 -8.62 14.83 26.47
N LEU A 270 -8.76 14.06 27.54
CA LEU A 270 -8.52 12.61 27.51
C LEU A 270 -9.58 11.89 26.67
N VAL A 271 -10.87 12.23 26.88
CA VAL A 271 -11.98 11.62 26.12
C VAL A 271 -11.88 11.92 24.62
N ALA A 272 -11.43 13.12 24.24
CA ALA A 272 -11.18 13.46 22.83
C ALA A 272 -10.06 12.62 22.22
N LYS A 273 -8.96 12.40 22.96
CA LYS A 273 -7.87 11.53 22.52
C LYS A 273 -8.33 10.07 22.37
N ASP A 274 -9.08 9.57 23.34
CA ASP A 274 -9.64 8.20 23.29
C ASP A 274 -10.59 8.04 22.10
N GLY A 275 -11.46 9.02 21.84
CA GLY A 275 -12.36 9.00 20.68
C GLY A 275 -11.62 8.97 19.33
N ILE A 276 -10.52 9.73 19.21
CA ILE A 276 -9.68 9.73 17.99
C ILE A 276 -8.98 8.38 17.80
N LEU A 277 -8.43 7.80 18.87
CA LEU A 277 -7.79 6.49 18.83
C LEU A 277 -8.79 5.38 18.46
N GLU A 278 -9.95 5.38 19.09
CA GLU A 278 -10.98 4.37 18.83
C GLU A 278 -11.55 4.52 17.40
N TRP A 279 -11.65 5.73 16.86
CA TRP A 279 -12.02 5.92 15.44
C TRP A 279 -11.01 5.26 14.50
N SER A 280 -9.72 5.51 14.71
CA SER A 280 -8.66 4.87 13.91
C SER A 280 -8.70 3.34 14.05
N THR A 281 -8.91 2.84 15.27
CA THR A 281 -9.00 1.40 15.54
C THR A 281 -10.21 0.77 14.85
N VAL A 282 -11.37 1.42 14.89
CA VAL A 282 -12.56 0.97 14.17
C VAL A 282 -12.29 0.92 12.67
N ARG A 283 -11.72 1.98 12.09
CA ARG A 283 -11.42 2.04 10.65
C ARG A 283 -10.40 0.99 10.20
N ASP A 284 -9.27 0.89 10.90
CA ASP A 284 -8.12 0.10 10.45
C ASP A 284 -8.20 -1.36 10.87
N ARG A 285 -8.77 -1.64 12.04
CA ARG A 285 -8.83 -3.00 12.59
C ARG A 285 -10.20 -3.62 12.42
N VAL A 286 -11.27 -2.93 12.82
CA VAL A 286 -12.63 -3.50 12.81
C VAL A 286 -13.16 -3.63 11.37
N LEU A 287 -13.16 -2.54 10.60
CA LEU A 287 -13.70 -2.56 9.22
C LEU A 287 -12.85 -3.40 8.26
N ARG A 288 -11.54 -3.47 8.46
CA ARG A 288 -10.68 -4.35 7.65
C ARG A 288 -10.79 -5.80 8.13
N GLY A 289 -10.88 -6.06 9.43
CA GLY A 289 -11.04 -7.41 9.98
C GLY A 289 -12.36 -8.06 9.56
N LEU A 290 -13.43 -7.28 9.39
CA LEU A 290 -14.74 -7.76 8.96
C LEU A 290 -14.96 -7.74 7.45
N TYR A 291 -14.01 -7.18 6.69
CA TYR A 291 -14.16 -6.99 5.25
C TYR A 291 -14.45 -8.29 4.47
N PRO A 292 -13.80 -9.44 4.74
CA PRO A 292 -14.08 -10.66 3.99
C PRO A 292 -15.55 -11.11 4.14
N LEU A 293 -16.17 -10.88 5.31
CA LEU A 293 -17.60 -11.12 5.52
C LEU A 293 -18.46 -10.12 4.74
N LEU A 294 -18.07 -8.85 4.74
CA LEU A 294 -18.77 -7.84 3.95
C LEU A 294 -18.76 -8.20 2.46
N LEU A 295 -17.58 -8.58 1.94
CA LEU A 295 -17.38 -9.01 0.57
C LEU A 295 -18.30 -10.18 0.21
N ARG A 296 -18.31 -11.25 1.03
CA ARG A 296 -19.16 -12.41 0.80
C ARG A 296 -20.64 -12.06 0.80
N LEU A 297 -21.06 -11.08 1.60
CA LEU A 297 -22.46 -10.65 1.72
C LEU A 297 -22.93 -9.72 0.59
N CYS A 298 -22.03 -8.98 -0.07
CA CYS A 298 -22.41 -7.93 -1.03
C CYS A 298 -21.85 -8.12 -2.45
N SER A 299 -20.87 -9.00 -2.66
CA SER A 299 -20.19 -9.18 -3.95
C SER A 299 -20.29 -10.62 -4.46
N PRO A 300 -20.60 -10.81 -5.76
CA PRO A 300 -20.52 -12.13 -6.40
C PRO A 300 -19.09 -12.51 -6.85
N ILE A 301 -18.14 -11.59 -6.79
CA ILE A 301 -16.75 -11.73 -7.30
C ILE A 301 -15.77 -11.46 -6.16
N LEU A 302 -14.65 -12.19 -6.14
CA LEU A 302 -13.54 -11.92 -5.23
C LEU A 302 -12.88 -10.59 -5.60
N LEU A 303 -12.90 -9.65 -4.68
CA LEU A 303 -12.25 -8.34 -4.83
C LEU A 303 -11.26 -8.17 -3.69
N THR A 304 -10.42 -7.15 -3.77
CA THR A 304 -9.64 -6.62 -2.63
C THR A 304 -10.44 -5.56 -1.87
N TYR A 305 -9.99 -5.18 -0.66
CA TYR A 305 -10.66 -4.14 0.14
C TYR A 305 -10.76 -2.82 -0.63
N GLN A 306 -9.66 -2.43 -1.29
CA GLN A 306 -9.59 -1.19 -2.06
C GLN A 306 -10.53 -1.22 -3.26
N GLU A 307 -10.55 -2.31 -4.04
CA GLU A 307 -11.45 -2.46 -5.19
C GLU A 307 -12.93 -2.45 -4.77
N LEU A 308 -13.26 -3.07 -3.63
CA LEU A 308 -14.62 -3.06 -3.10
C LEU A 308 -15.06 -1.64 -2.68
N MET A 309 -14.18 -0.90 -2.00
CA MET A 309 -14.51 0.42 -1.45
C MET A 309 -14.41 1.56 -2.48
N THR A 310 -13.61 1.41 -3.54
CA THR A 310 -13.42 2.47 -4.55
C THR A 310 -14.23 2.20 -5.83
N GLN A 311 -13.91 1.12 -6.54
CA GLN A 311 -14.48 0.79 -7.85
C GLN A 311 -15.88 0.18 -7.73
N ASN A 312 -16.14 -0.61 -6.68
CA ASN A 312 -17.37 -1.37 -6.49
C ASN A 312 -18.21 -0.90 -5.29
N PHE A 313 -18.03 0.36 -4.86
CA PHE A 313 -18.70 0.91 -3.67
C PHE A 313 -20.23 0.88 -3.78
N SER A 314 -20.77 0.91 -4.99
CA SER A 314 -22.21 0.76 -5.26
C SER A 314 -22.81 -0.51 -4.65
N ARG A 315 -22.05 -1.62 -4.62
CA ARG A 315 -22.48 -2.90 -4.00
C ARG A 315 -22.62 -2.77 -2.48
N VAL A 316 -21.68 -2.08 -1.85
CA VAL A 316 -21.72 -1.79 -0.40
C VAL A 316 -22.87 -0.85 -0.07
N LYS A 317 -23.11 0.20 -0.88
CA LYS A 317 -24.27 1.10 -0.72
C LYS A 317 -25.59 0.35 -0.81
N ALA A 318 -25.73 -0.55 -1.78
CA ALA A 318 -26.94 -1.37 -1.95
C ALA A 318 -27.14 -2.33 -0.76
N PHE A 319 -26.06 -2.94 -0.27
CA PHE A 319 -26.11 -3.81 0.91
C PHE A 319 -26.56 -3.05 2.17
N LEU A 320 -26.03 -1.84 2.37
CA LEU A 320 -26.33 -0.98 3.53
C LEU A 320 -27.60 -0.14 3.37
N VAL A 321 -28.22 -0.12 2.19
CA VAL A 321 -29.40 0.68 1.86
C VAL A 321 -29.13 2.19 2.08
N LEU A 322 -28.00 2.69 1.55
CA LEU A 322 -27.59 4.09 1.65
C LEU A 322 -28.01 4.90 0.40
N GLY A 323 -28.70 6.02 0.62
CA GLY A 323 -29.09 6.98 -0.43
C GLY A 323 -28.07 8.10 -0.65
N LYS A 324 -28.26 8.92 -1.70
CA LYS A 324 -27.36 10.06 -2.01
C LYS A 324 -27.34 11.15 -0.92
N GLY A 325 -28.40 11.25 -0.11
CA GLY A 325 -28.53 12.22 0.97
C GLY A 325 -27.98 11.76 2.32
N ASP A 326 -27.49 10.52 2.43
CA ASP A 326 -27.00 9.95 3.71
C ASP A 326 -25.54 10.29 4.02
N PHE A 327 -24.80 10.87 3.07
CA PHE A 327 -23.39 11.15 3.20
C PHE A 327 -23.13 12.55 3.73
N VAL A 328 -22.21 12.68 4.68
CA VAL A 328 -21.71 13.98 5.14
C VAL A 328 -20.82 14.57 4.04
N LYS A 329 -21.09 15.82 3.65
CA LYS A 329 -20.35 16.51 2.59
C LYS A 329 -19.05 17.12 3.14
N PRO A 330 -17.92 17.05 2.42
CA PRO A 330 -16.69 17.68 2.86
C PRO A 330 -16.82 19.21 2.91
N PRO A 331 -16.09 19.89 3.81
CA PRO A 331 -15.99 21.35 3.82
C PRO A 331 -15.45 21.85 2.47
N ALA A 332 -16.08 22.88 1.89
CA ALA A 332 -15.60 23.50 0.65
C ALA A 332 -14.19 24.07 0.87
N GLU A 333 -13.25 23.81 -0.04
CA GLU A 333 -11.80 24.08 0.05
C GLU A 333 -11.40 25.57 0.21
N LYS A 334 -12.35 26.51 0.34
CA LYS A 334 -12.05 27.94 0.45
C LYS A 334 -11.81 28.45 1.88
N ASP A 335 -12.27 27.75 2.92
CA ASP A 335 -12.27 28.29 4.29
C ASP A 335 -11.24 27.65 5.24
N ALA A 336 -10.62 26.52 4.84
CA ALA A 336 -9.61 25.83 5.67
C ALA A 336 -8.19 26.41 5.53
N ALA A 337 -7.89 27.13 4.43
CA ALA A 337 -6.58 27.75 4.21
C ALA A 337 -6.46 29.18 4.77
N LEU A 338 -7.58 29.83 5.13
CA LEU A 338 -7.60 31.23 5.56
C LEU A 338 -7.66 31.42 7.09
N SER A 339 -7.83 30.32 7.83
CA SER A 339 -8.04 30.30 9.29
C SER A 339 -6.76 30.01 10.09
N SER A 340 -5.63 29.75 9.43
CA SER A 340 -4.34 29.44 10.07
C SER A 340 -3.19 30.41 9.73
N LEU A 341 -3.45 31.55 9.09
CA LEU A 341 -2.44 32.55 8.73
C LEU A 341 -2.72 33.88 9.47
N SER A 342 -1.66 34.53 9.95
CA SER A 342 -1.75 35.84 10.63
C SER A 342 -2.18 36.94 9.65
N GLU A 343 -2.77 38.04 10.14
CA GLU A 343 -3.28 39.11 9.27
C GLU A 343 -2.19 39.81 8.44
N ASP A 344 -0.93 39.75 8.89
CA ASP A 344 0.22 40.30 8.17
C ASP A 344 0.66 39.42 6.98
N GLU A 345 0.43 38.10 7.03
CA GLU A 345 0.68 37.18 5.90
C GLU A 345 -0.43 37.24 4.84
N LYS A 346 -1.60 37.80 5.16
CA LYS A 346 -2.70 37.97 4.19
C LYS A 346 -2.46 39.11 3.20
N LYS A 347 -1.61 40.08 3.53
CA LYS A 347 -1.31 41.22 2.62
C LYS A 347 -0.21 40.91 1.62
N SER A 348 0.77 40.06 1.95
CA SER A 348 1.86 39.71 1.03
C SER A 348 1.44 38.75 -0.10
N VAL A 349 0.52 37.82 0.19
CA VAL A 349 0.05 36.80 -0.78
C VAL A 349 -0.91 37.36 -1.84
N VAL A 350 -1.63 38.45 -1.52
CA VAL A 350 -2.56 39.09 -2.47
C VAL A 350 -1.82 39.90 -3.54
N THR A 351 -0.66 40.48 -3.21
CA THR A 351 0.18 41.23 -4.16
C THR A 351 0.95 40.34 -5.14
N GLU A 352 1.48 39.18 -4.71
CA GLU A 352 2.22 38.28 -5.62
C GLU A 352 1.32 37.51 -6.61
N LYS A 353 0.06 37.22 -6.24
CA LYS A 353 -0.89 36.54 -7.14
C LYS A 353 -1.43 37.44 -8.25
N ALA A 354 -1.45 38.76 -8.06
CA ALA A 354 -1.92 39.71 -9.07
C ALA A 354 -0.89 39.95 -10.20
N GLU A 355 0.41 39.83 -9.93
CA GLU A 355 1.47 39.97 -10.94
C GLU A 355 1.69 38.71 -11.78
N ASN A 356 1.56 37.52 -11.19
CA ASN A 356 1.74 36.26 -11.93
C ASN A 356 0.57 35.90 -12.86
N ALA A 357 -0.64 36.40 -12.59
CA ALA A 357 -1.80 36.19 -13.46
C ALA A 357 -1.72 36.99 -14.79
N LYS A 358 -0.97 38.11 -14.84
CA LYS A 358 -0.82 38.93 -16.06
C LYS A 358 0.28 38.45 -17.01
N LYS A 359 1.17 37.54 -16.59
CA LYS A 359 2.28 37.03 -17.42
C LYS A 359 1.98 35.73 -18.19
N MET A 360 0.83 35.08 -17.95
CA MET A 360 0.47 33.80 -18.59
C MET A 360 -0.56 33.90 -19.72
N GLU A 361 -1.13 35.08 -20.03
CA GLU A 361 -2.08 35.24 -21.14
C GLU A 361 -1.42 35.51 -22.51
N ILE A 362 -0.08 35.55 -22.61
CA ILE A 362 0.63 35.78 -23.88
C ILE A 362 1.58 34.61 -24.14
N LYS A 363 1.06 33.51 -24.72
CA LYS A 363 1.76 32.46 -25.53
C LYS A 363 1.03 31.11 -25.50
N ALA A 364 -0.27 31.11 -25.81
CA ALA A 364 -0.98 29.90 -26.20
C ALA A 364 -1.61 30.15 -27.57
N GLY A 365 -0.81 29.96 -28.61
CA GLY A 365 -1.25 29.99 -30.01
C GLY A 365 -0.39 29.04 -30.82
N GLU A 366 -1.08 28.07 -31.44
CA GLU A 366 -0.63 27.18 -32.53
C GLU A 366 0.11 25.88 -32.15
N ILE A 367 -0.67 24.80 -32.12
CA ILE A 367 -0.25 23.42 -32.43
C ILE A 367 -1.00 23.04 -33.71
N PRO A 368 -0.34 22.52 -34.77
CA PRO A 368 -1.02 21.73 -35.78
C PRO A 368 -1.02 20.24 -35.38
N SER A 369 -2.19 19.66 -35.54
CA SER A 369 -2.56 18.26 -35.40
C SER A 369 -1.87 17.32 -36.40
N SER A 370 -1.58 16.10 -35.96
CA SER A 370 -1.82 14.90 -36.78
C SER A 370 -2.14 13.72 -35.87
N ASP A 371 -3.31 13.16 -36.16
CA ASP A 371 -3.89 11.92 -35.65
C ASP A 371 -3.07 10.73 -36.16
N ASP A 372 -2.86 9.72 -35.30
CA ASP A 372 -2.97 8.32 -35.68
C ASP A 372 -2.91 7.46 -34.41
N GLY A 373 -3.95 6.64 -34.26
CA GLY A 373 -4.22 5.85 -33.08
C GLY A 373 -3.34 4.60 -32.98
N GLU A 374 -2.85 4.34 -31.78
CA GLU A 374 -2.58 3.00 -31.30
C GLU A 374 -2.76 2.92 -29.78
N LYS A 375 -3.10 1.73 -29.33
CA LYS A 375 -3.74 1.37 -28.05
C LYS A 375 -2.98 1.91 -26.83
N LYS A 376 -3.68 2.62 -25.94
CA LYS A 376 -3.17 3.01 -24.63
C LYS A 376 -3.05 1.78 -23.71
N GLU A 377 -1.89 1.14 -23.74
CA GLU A 377 -1.33 0.48 -22.57
C GLU A 377 -1.22 1.50 -21.43
N ALA A 378 -1.50 1.08 -20.20
CA ALA A 378 -1.41 1.92 -19.02
C ALA A 378 0.02 2.47 -18.88
N ALA A 379 0.21 3.77 -19.12
CA ALA A 379 1.52 4.40 -19.06
C ALA A 379 2.08 4.37 -17.63
N LEU A 380 3.15 3.59 -17.44
CA LEU A 380 4.05 3.69 -16.29
C LEU A 380 4.57 5.14 -16.16
N PRO A 381 4.79 5.65 -14.93
CA PRO A 381 5.39 6.97 -14.74
C PRO A 381 6.77 7.02 -15.42
N GLN A 382 6.93 7.88 -16.42
CA GLN A 382 8.22 8.05 -17.10
C GLN A 382 9.22 8.73 -16.16
N LEU A 383 10.39 8.12 -15.97
CA LEU A 383 11.45 8.70 -15.13
C LEU A 383 11.91 10.06 -15.67
N PRO A 384 12.14 11.07 -14.80
CA PRO A 384 12.73 12.33 -15.22
C PRO A 384 14.10 12.12 -15.89
N LYS A 385 14.37 12.85 -16.98
CA LYS A 385 15.64 12.72 -17.75
C LYS A 385 16.89 12.83 -16.87
N ALA A 386 16.91 13.77 -15.93
CA ALA A 386 18.05 13.97 -15.02
C ALA A 386 18.30 12.75 -14.10
N VAL A 387 17.23 12.08 -13.66
CA VAL A 387 17.32 10.86 -12.84
C VAL A 387 17.85 9.71 -13.71
N PHE A 388 17.37 9.58 -14.94
CA PHE A 388 17.89 8.58 -15.88
C PHE A 388 19.39 8.76 -16.15
N THR A 389 19.85 10.00 -16.35
CA THR A 389 21.29 10.29 -16.48
C THR A 389 22.07 9.90 -15.22
N GLY A 390 21.54 10.20 -14.04
CA GLY A 390 22.15 9.81 -12.76
C GLY A 390 22.25 8.29 -12.59
N LEU A 391 21.19 7.55 -12.93
CA LEU A 391 21.20 6.09 -12.94
C LEU A 391 22.19 5.54 -13.98
N GLY A 392 22.34 6.19 -15.12
CA GLY A 392 23.36 5.86 -16.12
C GLY A 392 24.79 6.03 -15.58
N ASN A 393 25.06 7.12 -14.86
CA ASN A 393 26.36 7.34 -14.21
C ASN A 393 26.61 6.33 -13.08
N LEU A 394 25.60 6.01 -12.28
CA LEU A 394 25.67 4.93 -11.29
C LEU A 394 25.97 3.58 -11.94
N ASN A 395 25.36 3.28 -13.09
CA ASN A 395 25.64 2.05 -13.83
C ASN A 395 27.04 2.02 -14.46
N LYS A 396 27.60 3.17 -14.86
CA LYS A 396 29.01 3.26 -15.29
C LYS A 396 29.96 2.96 -14.13
N LEU A 397 29.68 3.49 -12.95
CA LEU A 397 30.48 3.25 -11.75
C LEU A 397 30.25 1.84 -11.18
N PHE A 398 29.04 1.30 -11.27
CA PHE A 398 28.65 0.02 -10.67
C PHE A 398 27.82 -0.79 -11.69
N PRO A 399 28.49 -1.39 -12.69
CA PRO A 399 27.80 -2.09 -13.77
C PRO A 399 27.09 -3.33 -13.25
N GLU A 400 25.94 -3.64 -13.85
CA GLU A 400 25.10 -4.81 -13.56
C GLU A 400 24.59 -4.89 -12.11
N ALA A 401 24.63 -3.79 -11.35
CA ALA A 401 24.02 -3.74 -10.02
C ALA A 401 22.48 -3.64 -10.08
N GLY A 402 21.89 -3.33 -11.25
CA GLY A 402 20.44 -3.27 -11.44
C GLY A 402 19.84 -1.86 -11.47
N TRP A 403 20.65 -0.79 -11.60
CA TRP A 403 20.18 0.60 -11.59
C TRP A 403 19.09 0.93 -12.63
N PHE A 404 19.14 0.31 -13.82
CA PHE A 404 18.12 0.51 -14.85
C PHE A 404 16.79 -0.21 -14.55
N SER A 405 16.78 -1.14 -13.61
CA SER A 405 15.60 -1.88 -13.18
C SER A 405 15.25 -1.59 -11.72
N ILE A 406 15.49 -0.35 -11.29
CA ILE A 406 15.24 0.11 -9.91
C ILE A 406 13.77 -0.08 -9.47
N GLU A 407 12.83 -0.10 -10.42
CA GLU A 407 11.42 -0.42 -10.20
C GLU A 407 11.20 -1.84 -9.64
N LYS A 408 12.08 -2.78 -10.00
CA LYS A 408 12.06 -4.16 -9.53
C LYS A 408 12.76 -4.33 -8.19
N LYS A 409 13.32 -3.24 -7.63
CA LYS A 409 14.04 -3.20 -6.37
C LYS A 409 15.13 -4.27 -6.29
N PRO A 410 16.17 -4.18 -7.14
CA PRO A 410 17.26 -5.12 -7.12
C PRO A 410 17.95 -5.10 -5.76
N ASP A 411 18.46 -6.26 -5.34
CA ASP A 411 19.24 -6.35 -4.12
C ASP A 411 20.63 -5.73 -4.31
N LEU A 412 20.74 -4.45 -3.93
CA LEU A 412 21.98 -3.71 -4.09
C LEU A 412 22.99 -4.06 -2.99
N TYR A 413 22.56 -4.59 -1.84
CA TYR A 413 23.47 -4.96 -0.75
C TYR A 413 24.45 -6.05 -1.18
N SER A 414 23.95 -7.12 -1.80
CA SER A 414 24.77 -8.24 -2.33
C SER A 414 25.90 -7.76 -3.26
N TYR A 415 25.64 -6.70 -4.04
CA TYR A 415 26.66 -6.09 -4.90
C TYR A 415 27.60 -5.17 -4.11
N MET A 416 27.08 -4.35 -3.21
CA MET A 416 27.83 -3.25 -2.61
C MET A 416 28.71 -3.67 -1.43
N GLU A 417 28.41 -4.77 -0.74
CA GLU A 417 29.15 -5.25 0.44
C GLU A 417 30.64 -5.51 0.15
N THR A 418 30.99 -5.97 -1.05
CA THR A 418 32.41 -6.16 -1.40
C THR A 418 33.18 -4.86 -1.62
N LEU A 419 32.46 -3.76 -1.85
CA LEU A 419 33.05 -2.45 -2.12
C LEU A 419 33.07 -1.60 -0.88
N PHE A 420 31.99 -1.62 -0.11
CA PHE A 420 31.83 -0.87 1.12
C PHE A 420 31.63 -1.86 2.26
N SER A 421 32.46 -1.74 3.31
CA SER A 421 32.15 -2.40 4.57
C SER A 421 30.93 -1.71 5.18
N PHE A 422 29.82 -2.45 5.29
CA PHE A 422 28.62 -1.98 5.94
C PHE A 422 28.56 -2.47 7.40
N PRO A 423 27.86 -1.73 8.28
CA PRO A 423 27.64 -2.16 9.66
C PRO A 423 26.71 -3.37 9.74
N ASP A 424 26.88 -4.15 10.81
CA ASP A 424 26.07 -5.35 11.09
C ASP A 424 24.57 -5.03 11.10
N GLY A 425 23.77 -5.86 10.41
CA GLY A 425 22.33 -5.67 10.27
C GLY A 425 21.89 -5.03 8.95
N MET A 426 22.83 -4.51 8.15
CA MET A 426 22.51 -4.06 6.79
C MET A 426 22.11 -5.21 5.86
N ASP A 427 22.69 -6.39 6.08
CA ASP A 427 22.33 -7.66 5.45
C ASP A 427 20.88 -8.04 5.70
N ILE A 428 20.32 -7.71 6.87
CA ILE A 428 18.93 -8.03 7.22
C ILE A 428 17.92 -7.19 6.41
N ILE A 429 18.29 -5.97 5.99
CA ILE A 429 17.37 -5.07 5.30
C ILE A 429 16.96 -5.64 3.94
N SER A 430 15.65 -5.82 3.74
CA SER A 430 15.10 -6.33 2.49
C SER A 430 15.35 -5.38 1.31
N PRO A 431 15.57 -5.89 0.08
CA PRO A 431 15.55 -5.09 -1.14
C PRO A 431 14.24 -4.31 -1.33
N ASP A 432 13.12 -4.84 -0.81
CA ASP A 432 11.83 -4.18 -0.84
C ASP A 432 11.74 -2.94 0.04
N ASN A 433 12.61 -2.85 1.06
CA ASN A 433 12.68 -1.73 1.97
C ASN A 433 13.39 -0.55 1.28
N PRO A 434 12.72 0.61 1.11
CA PRO A 434 13.32 1.75 0.42
C PRO A 434 14.57 2.30 1.09
N MET A 435 14.78 1.99 2.38
CA MET A 435 15.99 2.33 3.13
C MET A 435 17.25 1.74 2.51
N GLN A 436 17.22 0.51 1.95
CA GLN A 436 18.42 -0.15 1.43
C GLN A 436 19.10 0.72 0.36
N LEU A 437 18.33 1.18 -0.62
CA LEU A 437 18.83 2.02 -1.71
C LEU A 437 19.27 3.39 -1.22
N ALA A 438 18.53 4.01 -0.30
CA ALA A 438 18.91 5.31 0.27
C ALA A 438 20.25 5.24 1.01
N ILE A 439 20.47 4.21 1.83
CA ILE A 439 21.72 4.01 2.58
C ILE A 439 22.92 3.83 1.64
N ILE A 440 22.74 3.02 0.58
CA ILE A 440 23.78 2.79 -0.42
C ILE A 440 24.14 4.08 -1.15
N LEU A 441 23.14 4.88 -1.56
CA LEU A 441 23.39 6.18 -2.18
C LEU A 441 24.03 7.18 -1.22
N VAL A 442 23.61 7.21 0.05
CA VAL A 442 24.26 8.03 1.10
C VAL A 442 25.73 7.67 1.23
N ARG A 443 26.06 6.37 1.22
CA ARG A 443 27.45 5.87 1.30
C ARG A 443 28.28 6.25 0.07
N ILE A 444 27.71 6.13 -1.14
CA ILE A 444 28.38 6.54 -2.37
C ILE A 444 28.66 8.06 -2.36
N ILE A 445 27.69 8.87 -1.95
CA ILE A 445 27.84 10.32 -1.86
C ILE A 445 28.89 10.70 -0.81
N GLU A 446 28.89 10.04 0.35
CA GLU A 446 29.91 10.24 1.38
C GLU A 446 31.33 10.03 0.82
N GLU A 447 31.53 8.96 0.04
CA GLU A 447 32.82 8.67 -0.56
C GLU A 447 33.24 9.73 -1.59
N LEU A 448 32.30 10.34 -2.31
CA LEU A 448 32.55 11.45 -3.23
C LEU A 448 32.89 12.75 -2.48
N LEU A 449 32.24 13.02 -1.35
CA LEU A 449 32.47 14.20 -0.52
C LEU A 449 33.90 14.25 0.06
N PHE A 450 34.61 13.13 0.16
CA PHE A 450 36.04 13.16 0.48
C PHE A 450 36.87 13.92 -0.55
N GLY A 451 36.48 13.88 -1.83
CA GLY A 451 37.13 14.65 -2.91
C GLY A 451 36.77 16.13 -2.87
N PHE A 452 35.62 16.49 -2.28
CA PHE A 452 35.19 17.89 -2.16
C PHE A 452 36.08 18.70 -1.24
N ARG A 453 36.82 18.07 -0.33
CA ARG A 453 37.76 18.75 0.58
C ARG A 453 38.92 19.45 -0.14
N ALA A 454 39.22 19.04 -1.38
CA ALA A 454 40.23 19.69 -2.22
C ALA A 454 39.64 20.80 -3.11
N ILE A 455 38.31 21.01 -3.08
CA ILE A 455 37.63 22.04 -3.84
C ILE A 455 37.53 23.31 -3.00
N GLU A 456 37.97 24.42 -3.58
CA GLU A 456 37.88 25.73 -2.95
C GLU A 456 36.58 26.41 -3.39
N PHE A 457 35.65 26.56 -2.46
CA PHE A 457 34.36 27.23 -2.69
C PHE A 457 34.43 28.70 -2.30
N SER A 458 33.68 29.54 -3.01
CA SER A 458 33.53 30.96 -2.72
C SER A 458 32.07 31.33 -2.56
N ASP A 459 31.71 32.08 -1.53
CA ASP A 459 30.35 32.55 -1.36
C ASP A 459 29.97 33.62 -2.39
N THR A 460 28.69 33.70 -2.71
CA THR A 460 28.10 34.76 -3.55
C THR A 460 27.08 35.55 -2.74
N ALA A 461 26.57 36.64 -3.30
CA ALA A 461 25.52 37.45 -2.65
C ALA A 461 24.23 36.64 -2.39
N GLU A 462 23.96 35.61 -3.20
CA GLU A 462 22.74 34.81 -3.13
C GLU A 462 22.93 33.46 -2.44
N ASN A 463 24.14 32.86 -2.51
CA ASN A 463 24.40 31.51 -2.02
C ASN A 463 25.68 31.44 -1.18
N HIS A 464 25.58 30.87 0.01
CA HIS A 464 26.70 30.64 0.92
C HIS A 464 27.38 29.27 0.66
N TYR A 465 27.85 29.07 -0.58
CA TYR A 465 28.42 27.78 -1.03
C TYR A 465 29.50 27.23 -0.11
N ALA A 466 30.45 28.06 0.33
CA ALA A 466 31.54 27.62 1.17
C ALA A 466 31.03 27.17 2.55
N THR A 467 30.10 27.92 3.13
CA THR A 467 29.55 27.58 4.45
C THR A 467 28.68 26.32 4.38
N ASP A 468 27.75 26.27 3.44
CA ASP A 468 26.76 25.19 3.34
C ASP A 468 27.37 23.86 2.90
N ILE A 469 28.28 23.88 1.91
CA ILE A 469 28.94 22.65 1.43
C ILE A 469 29.89 22.11 2.50
N ASN A 470 30.63 22.96 3.22
CA ASN A 470 31.49 22.48 4.30
C ASN A 470 30.69 21.91 5.48
N ARG A 471 29.52 22.49 5.79
CA ARG A 471 28.59 21.89 6.76
C ARG A 471 28.17 20.49 6.31
N ILE A 472 27.71 20.36 5.06
CA ILE A 472 27.29 19.07 4.49
C ILE A 472 28.43 18.06 4.56
N ILE A 473 29.66 18.42 4.16
CA ILE A 473 30.84 17.54 4.24
C ILE A 473 31.11 17.07 5.67
N GLY A 474 30.92 17.94 6.68
CA GLY A 474 31.15 17.62 8.08
C GLY A 474 30.05 16.73 8.70
N GLU A 475 28.80 16.95 8.32
CA GLU A 475 27.62 16.35 8.94
C GLU A 475 27.08 15.13 8.18
N TRP A 476 27.44 14.92 6.92
CA TRP A 476 26.86 13.84 6.09
C TRP A 476 27.01 12.44 6.70
N ARG A 477 28.14 12.17 7.37
CA ARG A 477 28.37 10.88 8.04
C ARG A 477 27.38 10.58 9.16
N LEU A 478 26.76 11.61 9.76
CA LEU A 478 25.81 11.45 10.87
C LEU A 478 24.55 10.69 10.44
N TYR A 479 24.19 10.73 9.14
CA TYR A 479 23.10 9.92 8.59
C TYR A 479 23.36 8.42 8.72
N ARG A 480 24.62 7.99 8.62
CA ARG A 480 25.02 6.61 8.86
C ARG A 480 25.27 6.38 10.35
N ASP A 481 26.17 7.14 10.95
CA ASP A 481 26.71 6.84 12.29
C ASP A 481 25.65 7.04 13.39
N GLU A 482 24.83 8.10 13.34
CA GLU A 482 23.86 8.41 14.39
C GLU A 482 22.46 7.89 14.06
N LEU A 483 22.01 8.06 12.82
CA LEU A 483 20.63 7.72 12.45
C LEU A 483 20.45 6.26 12.01
N LEU A 484 21.43 5.68 11.30
CA LEU A 484 21.34 4.30 10.86
C LEU A 484 21.88 3.34 11.92
N GLU A 485 23.16 3.48 12.27
CA GLU A 485 23.89 2.52 13.13
C GLU A 485 23.43 2.54 14.58
N LYS A 486 23.13 3.71 15.16
CA LYS A 486 22.69 3.78 16.56
C LYS A 486 21.18 3.65 16.75
N LYS A 487 20.39 3.98 15.72
CA LYS A 487 18.93 4.15 15.86
C LYS A 487 18.09 3.22 15.02
N TYR A 488 18.55 2.78 13.86
CA TYR A 488 17.73 1.95 12.98
C TYR A 488 18.17 0.48 13.06
N LEU A 489 19.45 0.20 12.79
CA LEU A 489 20.01 -1.16 12.75
C LEU A 489 19.84 -1.95 14.06
N PRO A 490 20.05 -1.37 15.26
CA PRO A 490 19.89 -2.12 16.49
C PRO A 490 18.45 -2.60 16.70
N TYR A 491 17.47 -1.78 16.30
CA TYR A 491 16.06 -2.09 16.46
C TYR A 491 15.58 -3.16 15.48
N ILE A 492 16.02 -3.10 14.21
CA ILE A 492 15.66 -4.12 13.23
C ILE A 492 16.38 -5.45 13.51
N ASN A 493 17.64 -5.41 13.96
CA ASN A 493 18.39 -6.61 14.36
C ASN A 493 17.71 -7.29 15.54
N GLU A 494 17.42 -6.54 16.61
CA GLU A 494 16.74 -7.08 17.79
C GLU A 494 15.36 -7.65 17.42
N TYR A 495 14.61 -6.94 16.58
CA TYR A 495 13.32 -7.42 16.09
C TYR A 495 13.45 -8.77 15.37
N CYS A 496 14.43 -8.90 14.45
CA CYS A 496 14.63 -10.11 13.68
C CYS A 496 15.16 -11.26 14.54
N HIS A 497 16.09 -11.00 15.46
CA HIS A 497 16.55 -12.03 16.39
C HIS A 497 15.44 -12.55 17.30
N GLN A 498 14.60 -11.66 17.85
CA GLN A 498 13.46 -12.08 18.66
C GLN A 498 12.42 -12.87 17.84
N LEU A 499 12.24 -12.51 16.57
CA LEU A 499 11.34 -13.24 15.68
C LEU A 499 11.86 -14.63 15.29
N ASP A 500 13.18 -14.77 15.10
CA ASP A 500 13.84 -16.06 14.84
C ASP A 500 13.76 -16.99 16.05
N LEU A 501 13.91 -16.45 17.27
CA LEU A 501 13.76 -17.20 18.51
C LEU A 501 12.29 -17.57 18.80
N GLN A 502 11.34 -16.69 18.50
CA GLN A 502 9.92 -16.85 18.83
C GLN A 502 9.03 -16.33 17.69
N PRO A 503 8.47 -17.21 16.82
CA PRO A 503 7.62 -16.77 15.70
C PRO A 503 6.36 -15.99 16.09
N ASP A 504 5.83 -16.24 17.29
CA ASP A 504 4.66 -15.52 17.84
C ASP A 504 5.00 -14.11 18.37
N PHE A 505 6.31 -13.79 18.48
CA PHE A 505 6.80 -12.49 18.94
C PHE A 505 6.17 -11.33 18.20
N ARG A 506 5.95 -11.45 16.88
CA ARG A 506 5.33 -10.43 16.02
C ARG A 506 3.98 -9.92 16.52
N TYR A 507 3.24 -10.73 17.28
CA TYR A 507 1.94 -10.36 17.81
C TYR A 507 2.00 -9.58 19.12
N SER A 508 3.16 -9.62 19.78
CA SER A 508 3.39 -8.94 21.05
C SER A 508 3.25 -7.41 20.90
N THR A 509 2.88 -6.76 22.00
CA THR A 509 2.80 -5.30 22.09
C THR A 509 4.18 -4.66 21.89
N TYR A 510 5.25 -5.32 22.34
CA TYR A 510 6.62 -4.86 22.16
C TYR A 510 7.04 -4.91 20.68
N ALA A 511 6.82 -6.03 19.97
CA ALA A 511 7.09 -6.14 18.54
C ALA A 511 6.36 -5.05 17.73
N LYS A 512 5.08 -4.83 18.02
CA LYS A 512 4.29 -3.77 17.38
C LYS A 512 4.85 -2.37 17.67
N ARG A 513 5.38 -2.14 18.88
CA ARG A 513 6.04 -0.89 19.23
C ARG A 513 7.34 -0.70 18.46
N VAL A 514 8.23 -1.69 18.42
CA VAL A 514 9.49 -1.64 17.66
C VAL A 514 9.23 -1.36 16.17
N MET A 515 8.23 -2.01 15.59
CA MET A 515 7.79 -1.75 14.21
C MET A 515 7.29 -0.32 14.00
N SER A 516 6.54 0.20 14.97
CA SER A 516 6.06 1.59 14.97
C SER A 516 7.23 2.57 15.05
N ASP A 517 8.22 2.30 15.89
CA ASP A 517 9.40 3.14 16.10
C ASP A 517 10.29 3.14 14.85
N LEU A 518 10.54 1.98 14.24
CA LEU A 518 11.22 1.86 12.93
C LEU A 518 10.50 2.67 11.85
N GLY A 519 9.18 2.55 11.76
CA GLY A 519 8.39 3.33 10.81
C GLY A 519 8.47 4.84 11.05
N TRP A 520 8.54 5.28 12.32
CA TRP A 520 8.74 6.68 12.67
C TRP A 520 10.13 7.18 12.30
N ILE A 521 11.19 6.41 12.55
CA ILE A 521 12.57 6.78 12.18
C ILE A 521 12.66 6.93 10.66
N THR A 522 12.18 5.93 9.91
CA THR A 522 12.10 5.98 8.44
C THR A 522 11.38 7.25 7.99
N LYS A 523 10.21 7.56 8.57
CA LYS A 523 9.43 8.73 8.16
C LYS A 523 10.08 10.07 8.50
N GLN A 524 10.61 10.20 9.71
CA GLN A 524 11.06 11.50 10.24
C GLN A 524 12.39 11.92 9.66
N TYR A 525 13.30 10.97 9.44
CA TYR A 525 14.67 11.29 9.04
C TYR A 525 14.96 10.98 7.58
N PHE A 526 14.31 9.97 6.99
CA PHE A 526 14.62 9.52 5.64
C PHE A 526 13.50 9.88 4.66
N PHE A 527 12.30 9.33 4.81
CA PHE A 527 11.22 9.37 3.83
C PHE A 527 9.99 10.14 4.34
N PRO A 528 9.86 11.45 4.08
CA PRO A 528 8.81 12.29 4.67
C PRO A 528 7.38 11.86 4.29
N LYS A 529 7.22 11.27 3.10
CA LYS A 529 5.93 10.82 2.55
C LYS A 529 5.61 9.38 2.91
N PHE A 530 6.44 8.75 3.73
CA PHE A 530 6.28 7.37 4.14
C PHE A 530 5.02 7.18 4.97
N VAL A 531 4.25 6.13 4.66
CA VAL A 531 3.02 5.75 5.35
C VAL A 531 3.27 4.43 6.07
N SER A 532 3.31 4.49 7.41
CA SER A 532 3.41 3.32 8.28
C SER A 532 2.07 3.02 8.93
N GLU A 533 1.75 1.74 9.12
CA GLU A 533 0.66 1.27 10.00
C GLU A 533 1.11 1.42 11.47
N SER A 534 1.16 2.67 11.95
CA SER A 534 1.60 2.98 13.32
C SER A 534 0.56 2.51 14.33
N ILE A 535 0.88 1.47 15.12
CA ILE A 535 0.01 0.95 16.19
C ILE A 535 0.19 1.76 17.50
N ALA A 536 1.33 2.45 17.67
CA ALA A 536 1.64 3.21 18.88
C ALA A 536 1.76 4.73 18.62
N PHE A 537 1.21 5.54 19.54
CA PHE A 537 1.27 7.01 19.52
C PHE A 537 2.53 7.60 20.15
N THR A 538 3.49 6.78 20.55
CA THR A 538 4.77 7.31 21.05
C THR A 538 5.55 7.86 19.88
N ARG A 539 5.34 9.16 19.60
CA ARG A 539 6.26 9.95 18.81
C ARG A 539 7.65 9.77 19.44
N PRO A 540 8.69 9.33 18.72
CA PRO A 540 10.03 9.33 19.29
C PRO A 540 10.37 10.76 19.76
N LEU A 541 11.07 10.84 20.89
CA LEU A 541 11.48 12.09 21.52
C LEU A 541 12.13 12.98 20.46
N LYS A 542 11.52 14.16 20.24
CA LYS A 542 12.11 15.22 19.42
C LYS A 542 13.33 15.74 20.18
N ASN A 543 14.51 15.53 19.63
CA ASN A 543 15.66 16.44 19.60
C ASN A 543 16.96 15.64 19.52
N GLU A 544 17.37 15.37 18.30
CA GLU A 544 18.79 15.37 17.97
C GLU A 544 18.95 16.47 16.94
N GLY A 545 19.96 17.32 17.08
CA GLY A 545 20.21 18.46 16.18
C GLY A 545 20.64 18.05 14.76
N ILE A 546 20.25 16.86 14.31
CA ILE A 546 20.52 16.31 12.99
C ILE A 546 19.33 16.67 12.10
N GLU A 547 19.59 17.43 11.04
CA GLU A 547 18.57 17.75 10.05
C GLU A 547 18.13 16.46 9.33
N PRO A 548 16.85 16.30 8.97
CA PRO A 548 16.42 15.15 8.19
C PRO A 548 17.10 15.07 6.81
N LEU A 549 17.49 13.85 6.41
CA LEU A 549 18.20 13.57 5.16
C LEU A 549 17.47 14.17 3.95
N TYR A 550 16.15 14.03 3.89
CA TYR A 550 15.36 14.49 2.76
C TYR A 550 15.46 16.01 2.53
N LYS A 551 15.68 16.80 3.59
CA LYS A 551 15.86 18.24 3.46
C LYS A 551 17.26 18.59 3.00
N ASP A 552 18.26 18.00 3.63
CA ASP A 552 19.67 18.22 3.28
C ASP A 552 19.98 17.76 1.86
N VAL A 553 19.44 16.63 1.41
CA VAL A 553 19.55 16.16 0.03
C VAL A 553 18.96 17.16 -0.97
N SER A 554 17.75 17.67 -0.70
CA SER A 554 17.10 18.66 -1.57
C SER A 554 17.88 19.99 -1.58
N GLY A 555 18.37 20.43 -0.43
CA GLY A 555 19.23 21.62 -0.31
C GLY A 555 20.53 21.45 -1.07
N PHE A 556 21.21 20.33 -0.88
CA PHE A 556 22.47 20.02 -1.54
C PHE A 556 22.30 19.91 -3.06
N ARG A 557 21.23 19.26 -3.54
CA ARG A 557 20.91 19.21 -4.97
C ARG A 557 20.78 20.60 -5.56
N LYS A 558 20.07 21.52 -4.88
CA LYS A 558 19.89 22.91 -5.36
C LYS A 558 21.22 23.65 -5.43
N LEU A 559 22.07 23.53 -4.40
CA LEU A 559 23.41 24.13 -4.38
C LEU A 559 24.27 23.61 -5.54
N LEU A 560 24.35 22.29 -5.70
CA LEU A 560 25.11 21.67 -6.77
C LEU A 560 24.55 21.99 -8.16
N ALA A 561 23.23 22.08 -8.32
CA ALA A 561 22.60 22.44 -9.59
C ALA A 561 22.91 23.89 -9.97
N SER A 562 22.94 24.80 -8.99
CA SER A 562 23.36 26.18 -9.17
C SER A 562 24.83 26.24 -9.62
N LEU A 563 25.75 25.55 -8.93
CA LEU A 563 27.15 25.46 -9.33
C LEU A 563 27.34 24.84 -10.72
N ALA A 564 26.60 23.78 -11.04
CA ALA A 564 26.64 23.11 -12.34
C ALA A 564 26.19 24.02 -13.49
N LYS A 565 25.25 24.94 -13.24
CA LYS A 565 24.82 25.95 -14.19
C LYS A 565 25.93 26.96 -14.47
N GLU A 566 26.54 27.52 -13.42
CA GLU A 566 27.68 28.45 -13.54
C GLU A 566 28.86 27.82 -14.29
N LEU A 567 29.20 26.57 -13.96
CA LEU A 567 30.23 25.80 -14.65
C LEU A 567 29.88 25.59 -16.13
N GLY A 568 28.62 25.30 -16.45
CA GLY A 568 28.16 25.10 -17.82
C GLY A 568 28.21 26.39 -18.65
N GLU A 569 27.91 27.54 -18.04
CA GLU A 569 28.03 28.86 -18.68
C GLU A 569 29.50 29.23 -18.93
N SER A 570 30.38 28.95 -17.97
CA SER A 570 31.83 29.13 -18.11
C SER A 570 32.43 28.28 -19.25
N ILE A 571 31.99 27.03 -19.41
CA ILE A 571 32.40 26.17 -20.54
C ILE A 571 31.99 26.79 -21.88
N LYS A 572 30.76 27.31 -21.99
CA LYS A 572 30.27 27.97 -23.21
C LYS A 572 31.07 29.23 -23.55
N GLN A 573 31.59 29.91 -22.54
CA GLN A 573 32.45 31.09 -22.69
C GLN A 573 33.93 30.74 -22.96
N GLY A 574 34.30 29.45 -23.00
CA GLY A 574 35.67 29.00 -23.25
C GLY A 574 36.63 29.16 -22.06
N VAL A 575 36.08 29.35 -20.85
CA VAL A 575 36.82 29.59 -19.60
C VAL A 575 37.06 28.24 -18.91
N VAL A 576 38.00 27.44 -19.44
CA VAL A 576 38.24 26.03 -19.03
C VAL A 576 39.70 25.77 -18.65
N LYS A 577 40.51 26.82 -18.46
CA LYS A 577 41.93 26.67 -18.10
C LYS A 577 42.10 26.46 -16.60
N PRO A 578 43.16 25.77 -16.13
CA PRO A 578 43.37 25.49 -14.70
C PRO A 578 43.35 26.70 -13.75
N LYS A 579 43.68 27.90 -14.25
CA LYS A 579 43.69 29.16 -13.46
C LYS A 579 42.35 29.90 -13.48
N ASP A 580 41.44 29.49 -14.37
CA ASP A 580 40.16 30.15 -14.55
C ASP A 580 39.25 29.83 -13.37
N ARG A 581 38.53 30.85 -12.89
CA ARG A 581 37.61 30.76 -11.76
C ARG A 581 36.19 30.82 -12.25
N VAL A 582 35.28 30.17 -11.53
CA VAL A 582 33.84 30.21 -11.80
C VAL A 582 33.14 30.73 -10.55
N GLN A 583 32.04 31.44 -10.72
CA GLN A 583 31.27 31.91 -9.58
C GLN A 583 30.86 30.72 -8.70
N GLY A 584 31.26 30.74 -7.43
CA GLY A 584 31.03 29.65 -6.49
C GLY A 584 32.18 28.65 -6.32
N VAL A 585 33.07 28.50 -7.32
CA VAL A 585 34.21 27.55 -7.28
C VAL A 585 35.49 28.21 -7.79
N ILE A 586 36.50 28.28 -6.94
CA ILE A 586 37.78 28.94 -7.23
C ILE A 586 38.67 28.08 -8.13
N ASN A 587 38.68 26.76 -7.95
CA ASN A 587 39.58 25.82 -8.64
C ASN A 587 38.85 24.71 -9.45
N PRO A 588 37.86 25.02 -10.31
CA PRO A 588 37.00 24.00 -10.93
C PRO A 588 37.70 23.12 -11.97
N TRP A 589 38.73 23.66 -12.63
CA TRP A 589 39.43 22.97 -13.73
C TRP A 589 40.70 22.24 -13.28
N VAL A 590 41.01 22.31 -11.99
CA VAL A 590 42.12 21.55 -11.37
C VAL A 590 41.68 20.09 -11.21
N PRO A 591 42.60 19.12 -11.36
CA PRO A 591 42.30 17.72 -11.11
C PRO A 591 41.83 17.48 -9.68
N TYR A 592 40.70 16.77 -9.54
CA TYR A 592 40.21 16.39 -8.21
C TYR A 592 41.21 15.47 -7.52
N SER A 593 41.27 15.58 -6.19
CA SER A 593 42.17 14.81 -5.36
C SER A 593 41.42 14.19 -4.19
N PHE A 594 41.65 12.90 -3.97
CA PHE A 594 41.20 12.17 -2.80
C PHE A 594 42.43 11.90 -1.93
N LEU A 595 42.44 12.43 -0.70
CA LEU A 595 43.54 12.23 0.25
C LEU A 595 43.81 10.74 0.51
N VAL A 596 42.73 9.96 0.60
CA VAL A 596 42.76 8.51 0.69
C VAL A 596 41.95 7.95 -0.47
N SER A 597 42.56 7.09 -1.28
CA SER A 597 41.87 6.43 -2.38
C SER A 597 40.83 5.45 -1.82
N ASN A 598 39.59 5.62 -2.27
CA ASN A 598 38.44 4.83 -1.87
C ASN A 598 37.84 4.09 -3.10
N PRO A 599 36.91 3.14 -2.90
CA PRO A 599 36.34 2.36 -4.01
C PRO A 599 35.72 3.23 -5.11
N VAL A 600 34.99 4.29 -4.73
CA VAL A 600 34.31 5.18 -5.69
C VAL A 600 35.31 6.00 -6.50
N SER A 601 36.34 6.57 -5.86
CA SER A 601 37.37 7.37 -6.51
C SER A 601 38.23 6.54 -7.47
N LYS A 602 38.55 5.27 -7.14
CA LYS A 602 39.23 4.37 -8.08
C LYS A 602 38.40 4.12 -9.34
N ARG A 603 37.09 3.92 -9.17
CA ARG A 603 36.17 3.71 -10.30
C ARG A 603 35.93 4.98 -11.09
N LEU A 604 35.80 6.13 -10.42
CA LEU A 604 35.65 7.43 -11.05
C LEU A 604 36.91 7.80 -11.84
N ASP A 605 38.10 7.54 -11.31
CA ASP A 605 39.37 7.70 -12.01
C ASP A 605 39.37 6.87 -13.30
N ALA A 606 38.96 5.60 -13.23
CA ALA A 606 38.93 4.72 -14.40
C ALA A 606 37.89 5.16 -15.45
N VAL A 607 36.68 5.53 -15.02
CA VAL A 607 35.60 6.00 -15.92
C VAL A 607 35.96 7.31 -16.60
N LEU A 608 36.74 8.18 -15.94
CA LEU A 608 37.20 9.44 -16.50
C LEU A 608 38.53 9.33 -17.25
N GLY A 609 38.97 8.14 -17.66
CA GLY A 609 40.16 7.97 -18.51
C GLY A 609 41.50 7.92 -17.76
N GLY A 610 41.48 7.66 -16.45
CA GLY A 610 42.64 7.39 -15.62
C GLY A 610 43.39 8.63 -15.11
N LYS A 611 44.56 8.38 -14.50
CA LYS A 611 45.34 9.40 -13.75
C LYS A 611 45.77 10.62 -14.56
N ASN A 612 45.91 10.48 -15.89
CA ASN A 612 46.43 11.53 -16.79
C ASN A 612 45.33 12.19 -17.64
N SER A 613 44.07 11.91 -17.37
CA SER A 613 42.96 12.42 -18.18
C SER A 613 42.68 13.91 -17.95
N LYS A 614 42.38 14.62 -19.04
CA LYS A 614 41.91 16.02 -19.00
C LYS A 614 40.50 16.17 -18.46
N THR A 615 39.72 15.08 -18.38
CA THR A 615 38.37 15.08 -17.81
C THR A 615 38.38 14.83 -16.30
N LYS A 616 39.54 14.52 -15.71
CA LYS A 616 39.71 14.50 -14.26
C LYS A 616 39.78 15.93 -13.75
N THR A 617 38.62 16.54 -13.42
CA THR A 617 38.51 17.92 -12.92
C THR A 617 37.51 18.03 -11.77
N ASN A 618 37.70 19.01 -10.89
CA ASN A 618 36.75 19.32 -9.81
C ASN A 618 35.32 19.58 -10.35
N ALA A 619 35.20 20.21 -11.53
CA ALA A 619 33.92 20.39 -12.21
C ALA A 619 33.22 19.06 -12.50
N ASN A 620 33.94 18.06 -13.01
CA ASN A 620 33.35 16.74 -13.26
C ASN A 620 33.02 16.00 -11.97
N LEU A 621 33.81 16.14 -10.91
CA LEU A 621 33.44 15.60 -9.59
C LEU A 621 32.11 16.21 -9.10
N ILE A 622 31.91 17.52 -9.27
CA ILE A 622 30.64 18.20 -8.97
C ILE A 622 29.49 17.66 -9.82
N TYR A 623 29.66 17.51 -11.14
CA TYR A 623 28.62 16.99 -12.03
C TYR A 623 28.22 15.54 -11.69
N TYR A 624 29.19 14.66 -11.45
CA TYR A 624 28.92 13.28 -11.04
C TYR A 624 28.17 13.24 -9.71
N THR A 625 28.61 14.02 -8.73
CA THR A 625 27.95 14.11 -7.42
C THR A 625 26.53 14.64 -7.55
N LEU A 626 26.31 15.70 -8.33
CA LEU A 626 24.97 16.23 -8.63
C LEU A 626 24.07 15.16 -9.23
N SER A 627 24.57 14.38 -10.18
CA SER A 627 23.78 13.34 -10.85
C SER A 627 23.30 12.26 -9.87
N ILE A 628 24.17 11.85 -8.93
CA ILE A 628 23.84 10.84 -7.92
C ILE A 628 22.93 11.41 -6.82
N VAL A 629 23.20 12.64 -6.36
CA VAL A 629 22.35 13.37 -5.42
C VAL A 629 20.95 13.59 -6.01
N THR A 630 20.84 13.81 -7.32
CA THR A 630 19.54 13.93 -8.01
C THR A 630 18.74 12.63 -7.97
N VAL A 631 19.40 11.46 -8.08
CA VAL A 631 18.74 10.16 -7.92
C VAL A 631 18.25 9.98 -6.48
N LEU A 632 19.08 10.31 -5.49
CA LEU A 632 18.69 10.22 -4.08
C LEU A 632 17.54 11.18 -3.74
N ASP A 633 17.60 12.42 -4.23
CA ASP A 633 16.53 13.42 -4.05
C ASP A 633 15.22 12.92 -4.66
N TRP A 634 15.25 12.38 -5.87
CA TRP A 634 14.05 11.78 -6.47
C TRP A 634 13.53 10.60 -5.65
N TRP A 635 14.41 9.67 -5.27
CA TRP A 635 14.04 8.49 -4.48
C TRP A 635 13.34 8.87 -3.17
N VAL A 636 13.89 9.86 -2.46
CA VAL A 636 13.44 10.25 -1.13
C VAL A 636 12.34 11.31 -1.15
N ASN A 637 12.39 12.32 -2.02
CA ASN A 637 11.46 13.46 -1.97
C ASN A 637 10.31 13.37 -2.99
N SER A 638 10.46 12.67 -4.11
CA SER A 638 9.41 12.62 -5.13
C SER A 638 8.28 11.66 -4.73
N PRO A 639 6.99 12.07 -4.85
CA PRO A 639 5.87 11.18 -4.52
C PRO A 639 5.75 10.03 -5.53
N ASP A 640 6.24 10.24 -6.76
CA ASP A 640 6.20 9.29 -7.86
C ASP A 640 7.37 8.29 -7.84
N SER A 641 8.23 8.33 -6.81
CA SER A 641 9.34 7.40 -6.70
C SER A 641 8.87 6.01 -6.28
N TYR A 642 9.58 4.97 -6.72
CA TYR A 642 9.27 3.59 -6.32
C TYR A 642 9.54 3.30 -4.85
N ALA A 643 10.07 4.27 -4.08
CA ALA A 643 10.17 4.17 -2.63
C ALA A 643 8.78 4.15 -1.96
N TYR A 644 7.77 4.73 -2.62
CA TYR A 644 6.42 4.94 -2.09
C TYR A 644 5.35 4.05 -2.70
N THR A 645 5.70 3.14 -3.62
CA THR A 645 4.72 2.31 -4.35
C THR A 645 4.21 1.11 -3.55
N ASN A 646 4.98 0.58 -2.60
CA ASN A 646 4.58 -0.57 -1.79
C ASN A 646 4.33 -0.18 -0.33
N LEU A 647 3.28 -0.75 0.27
CA LEU A 647 3.11 -0.77 1.72
C LEU A 647 4.31 -1.46 2.36
N PHE A 648 4.73 -0.99 3.53
CA PHE A 648 5.88 -1.45 4.32
C PHE A 648 5.74 -2.89 4.81
N GLN A 649 5.78 -3.84 3.87
CA GLN A 649 5.60 -5.28 4.13
C GLN A 649 6.94 -6.04 4.07
N GLY A 650 7.94 -5.53 3.33
CA GLY A 650 9.28 -6.10 3.25
C GLY A 650 10.30 -5.28 4.04
N LEU A 651 10.26 -5.35 5.37
CA LEU A 651 11.22 -4.64 6.23
C LEU A 651 12.60 -5.30 6.24
N TYR A 652 12.57 -6.61 6.48
CA TYR A 652 13.71 -7.50 6.59
C TYR A 652 13.56 -8.64 5.57
N ARG A 653 14.67 -9.30 5.25
CA ARG A 653 14.69 -10.43 4.32
C ARG A 653 13.99 -11.63 4.91
N ILE A 654 13.29 -12.40 4.08
CA ILE A 654 12.54 -13.58 4.51
C ILE A 654 13.11 -14.80 3.78
N LYS A 655 13.31 -15.90 4.51
CA LYS A 655 13.80 -17.17 3.93
C LYS A 655 12.80 -17.69 2.89
N GLN A 656 13.30 -18.17 1.75
CA GLN A 656 12.44 -18.77 0.73
C GLN A 656 11.69 -19.99 1.29
N GLY A 657 10.35 -19.96 1.21
CA GLY A 657 9.49 -21.10 1.58
C GLY A 657 8.76 -21.00 2.91
N ASP A 658 9.02 -19.97 3.74
CA ASP A 658 8.29 -19.76 4.99
C ASP A 658 8.07 -18.27 5.26
N SER A 659 6.82 -17.81 5.39
CA SER A 659 6.46 -16.40 5.13
C SER A 659 6.79 -15.39 6.23
N VAL A 660 7.62 -15.75 7.22
CA VAL A 660 7.83 -14.93 8.43
C VAL A 660 9.23 -15.00 9.03
N GLN A 661 10.02 -16.04 8.74
CA GLN A 661 11.36 -16.16 9.36
C GLN A 661 12.36 -15.21 8.69
N PRO A 662 13.10 -14.41 9.48
CA PRO A 662 14.17 -13.58 8.95
C PRO A 662 15.26 -14.42 8.28
N ASP A 663 15.77 -13.90 7.18
CA ASP A 663 16.98 -14.39 6.55
C ASP A 663 18.17 -13.52 6.95
N PHE A 664 19.14 -14.13 7.61
CA PHE A 664 20.39 -13.49 8.02
C PHE A 664 21.53 -13.82 7.05
N HIS A 665 21.24 -14.52 5.95
CA HIS A 665 22.26 -14.86 4.96
C HIS A 665 21.98 -14.14 3.65
N VAL A 666 23.02 -13.52 3.10
CA VAL A 666 22.99 -12.93 1.76
C VAL A 666 24.20 -13.41 0.99
N ASP A 667 23.94 -14.01 -0.18
CA ASP A 667 25.00 -14.37 -1.11
C ASP A 667 25.64 -13.10 -1.68
N VAL A 668 26.85 -12.80 -1.24
CA VAL A 668 27.63 -11.65 -1.71
C VAL A 668 28.27 -11.97 -3.06
N ARG A 669 28.14 -11.07 -4.04
CA ARG A 669 28.75 -11.25 -5.36
C ARG A 669 30.27 -11.10 -5.29
N THR A 670 31.02 -12.02 -5.89
CA THR A 670 32.49 -11.98 -5.92
C THR A 670 33.08 -11.50 -7.26
N ASP A 671 32.27 -11.43 -8.31
CA ASP A 671 32.67 -11.15 -9.70
C ASP A 671 32.78 -9.65 -10.04
N ILE A 672 32.50 -8.77 -9.08
CA ILE A 672 32.26 -7.33 -9.29
C ILE A 672 33.46 -6.61 -9.92
N SER A 673 34.68 -6.91 -9.49
CA SER A 673 35.90 -6.29 -10.05
C SER A 673 36.10 -6.67 -11.52
N ALA A 674 35.76 -7.90 -11.89
CA ALA A 674 35.84 -8.38 -13.27
C ALA A 674 34.75 -7.74 -14.15
N LEU A 675 33.54 -7.56 -13.63
CA LEU A 675 32.46 -6.86 -14.32
C LEU A 675 32.84 -5.41 -14.63
N PHE A 676 33.44 -4.71 -13.67
CA PHE A 676 33.90 -3.33 -13.86
C PHE A 676 35.01 -3.25 -14.92
N ALA A 677 36.00 -4.15 -14.87
CA ALA A 677 37.04 -4.18 -15.91
C ALA A 677 36.47 -4.50 -17.31
N LYS A 678 35.44 -5.35 -17.39
CA LYS A 678 34.75 -5.68 -18.65
C LYS A 678 33.95 -4.50 -19.18
N SER A 679 33.25 -3.75 -18.32
CA SER A 679 32.47 -2.58 -18.75
C SER A 679 33.33 -1.47 -19.33
N LEU A 680 34.53 -1.25 -18.77
CA LEU A 680 35.49 -0.28 -19.30
C LEU A 680 35.97 -0.65 -20.71
N LYS A 681 36.25 -1.94 -20.96
CA LYS A 681 36.63 -2.41 -22.30
C LYS A 681 35.51 -2.22 -23.33
N LEU A 682 34.26 -2.42 -22.91
CA LEU A 682 33.10 -2.22 -23.77
C LEU A 682 32.87 -0.74 -24.11
N SER A 683 33.08 0.17 -23.15
CA SER A 683 32.99 1.62 -23.40
C SER A 683 34.12 2.12 -24.32
N ASP A 684 35.35 1.61 -24.15
CA ASP A 684 36.47 1.95 -25.03
C ASP A 684 36.23 1.48 -26.48
N THR A 685 35.48 0.38 -26.68
CA THR A 685 35.12 -0.11 -28.03
C THR A 685 33.93 0.63 -28.66
N SER A 686 33.05 1.27 -27.87
CA SER A 686 31.98 2.12 -28.41
C SER A 686 32.47 3.49 -28.84
N ASP A 687 33.50 4.04 -28.18
CA ASP A 687 34.12 5.32 -28.55
C ASP A 687 34.94 5.26 -29.86
N ILE A 688 35.19 4.06 -30.41
CA ILE A 688 35.77 3.88 -31.75
C ILE A 688 34.70 4.01 -32.87
N ARG A 689 33.41 4.16 -32.53
CA ARG A 689 32.31 4.33 -33.52
C ARG A 689 31.62 5.69 -33.52
N GLU A 690 32.01 6.61 -32.65
CA GLU A 690 31.52 8.01 -32.67
C GLU A 690 32.67 9.01 -32.79
N ASP A 691 33.56 8.80 -33.75
CA ASP A 691 34.43 9.86 -34.26
C ASP A 691 33.78 10.51 -35.49
N PHE A 692 33.36 11.78 -35.30
CA PHE A 692 33.01 12.80 -36.29
C PHE A 692 31.75 12.59 -37.15
N GLY A 693 30.64 13.17 -36.65
CA GLY A 693 29.38 13.31 -37.39
C GLY A 693 28.60 14.60 -37.08
N LYS A 694 29.27 15.76 -37.18
CA LYS A 694 28.74 17.15 -37.18
C LYS A 694 28.09 17.72 -35.91
#